data_AF-A0A1V5YPU1-F1
#
_entry.id   AF-A0A1V5YPU1-F1
#
_cell.length_a   1.000
_cell.length_b   1.000
_cell.length_c   1.000
_cell.angle_alpha   90.00
_cell.angle_beta   90.00
_cell.angle_gamma   90.00
#
_symmetry.space_group_name_H-M   'P 1'
#
loop_
_entity.id
_entity.type
_entity.pdbx_description
1 polymer ?
#
loop_
_entity_poly.entity_id
_entity_poly.type
_entity_poly.pdbx_seq_one_letter_code
_entity_poly.pdbx_strand_id
1 'polypeptide(L)'
;MAYYGPEATGLATNVRIENSDHSPIVQTWSAKPTFNNVEFVNNANQAIYLQDSRIDYNVTLTKTAGIIGSNTPENAIYISSNTHVNTGASVQVSPGLIFKGTGFYVDGTLKLNGNAAERITLTSIHDDSKGGDTNNNGNSTTPGKGNWHYDYFGITFRNTTGENSIKFTDIAYTYHGICFLNSAATVEDSKIEQCSGKGVSIQGTSNAVIRHTAFNNLQVPVEKHAFSTASLHEGNTASNVSIMGIELIGETFNTSGTLPLYTFAGNTDITYWLTQTLTVGSGTTLTIPAGASFKRNLDNYLYNCFDVQGKLNIVGTAEKPVVITDQRDDNYGSPLDFNQDGTVTQNYGRYNHTFINFNTGSSGTLEHLILKSNGYGVITAGASPTLRNVRFDNLSRGVRMTGIGTAPVIENSVFNNTTYPLETSLLCFPASLIGNTFSGASYKGIKVMNETLNQNVTVNPLPFGEMENAPYIFENYVVDAELTINPGVKCKFLDNTKITVNRWLKAIGTPEKPIVFTSIYDDYYGGDTNADSTATVANGSHWYGIQFADASIDADCQLKHVIVKNAYEAITTTGASPTLEYVTFYTNRNAVQATGASNPVIDNCDFVGMSQRAVNNVNQSFTIQAQNCWWGSAEGPVVATGPSGTRQAISEGVNVTPIFTAGLNQPLIGDVSTNGTVQAYDASLVLQAAISAITLNPAQTLAADASGDGSITAYDATLILEYVAGINSNMPGSLKAPRRIDPSLAVGSGEITYENDLLLPLALKDIPSSVGVDMVLAFNPTLLQVMEILPAINTGFMQATRIDNENGRIYLAAASTDGKAGDNWNMVRFRVSENVKADFQTNISAELFRVNEKDETSAATAGTVIFRSPTGFDAADHDAEIRCFPNPATDVIYLSGVSNDATVSIFNISGQKVQTTALIENKLNISSFSNGLYFIEIEHNGKVQKLKFLKK
;
A
#
# COMPACT_ATOMS: atom_id res chain seq x y z
N MET A 1 -58.58 -23.55 48.13
CA MET A 1 -58.54 -22.61 47.00
C MET A 1 -59.58 -21.53 47.22
N ALA A 2 -59.20 -20.25 47.18
CA ALA A 2 -60.12 -19.11 47.25
C ALA A 2 -60.06 -18.34 45.92
N TYR A 3 -61.22 -18.00 45.35
CA TYR A 3 -61.31 -17.21 44.12
C TYR A 3 -61.90 -15.82 44.41
N TYR A 4 -61.18 -14.78 44.02
CA TYR A 4 -61.63 -13.39 44.09
C TYR A 4 -61.81 -12.83 42.68
N GLY A 5 -63.07 -12.77 42.25
CA GLY A 5 -63.46 -12.24 40.94
C GLY A 5 -63.29 -10.71 40.83
N PRO A 6 -63.65 -10.12 39.68
CA PRO A 6 -63.56 -8.69 39.43
C PRO A 6 -64.17 -7.85 40.57
N GLU A 7 -63.44 -6.83 41.02
CA GLU A 7 -63.84 -5.88 42.07
C GLU A 7 -64.13 -6.48 43.46
N ALA A 8 -63.81 -7.76 43.69
CA ALA A 8 -64.09 -8.41 44.97
C ALA A 8 -63.28 -7.81 46.13
N THR A 9 -63.93 -7.50 47.26
CA THR A 9 -63.34 -6.86 48.46
C THR A 9 -63.56 -7.71 49.72
N GLY A 10 -63.18 -9.00 49.67
CA GLY A 10 -63.37 -9.93 50.79
C GLY A 10 -62.25 -9.88 51.84
N LEU A 11 -62.56 -10.28 53.07
CA LEU A 11 -61.59 -10.47 54.17
C LEU A 11 -61.40 -11.97 54.47
N ALA A 12 -60.16 -12.45 54.51
CA ALA A 12 -59.85 -13.76 55.09
C ALA A 12 -58.93 -13.58 56.31
N THR A 13 -59.31 -14.18 57.43
CA THR A 13 -58.59 -14.05 58.70
C THR A 13 -58.39 -15.41 59.36
N ASN A 14 -57.16 -15.72 59.78
CA ASN A 14 -56.79 -17.00 60.43
C ASN A 14 -57.15 -18.24 59.58
N VAL A 15 -56.84 -18.20 58.29
CA VAL A 15 -57.15 -19.29 57.34
C VAL A 15 -55.88 -20.03 56.97
N ARG A 16 -55.91 -21.36 57.00
CA ARG A 16 -54.83 -22.22 56.49
C ARG A 16 -55.28 -22.91 55.21
N ILE A 17 -54.48 -22.80 54.14
CA ILE A 17 -54.71 -23.46 52.85
C ILE A 17 -53.54 -24.39 52.57
N GLU A 18 -53.80 -25.70 52.51
CA GLU A 18 -52.73 -26.70 52.40
C GLU A 18 -53.01 -27.85 51.44
N ASN A 19 -51.94 -28.47 50.94
CA ASN A 19 -51.95 -29.68 50.09
C ASN A 19 -52.86 -29.56 48.85
N SER A 20 -52.97 -28.35 48.28
CA SER A 20 -53.74 -28.10 47.05
C SER A 20 -52.90 -28.37 45.81
N ASP A 21 -53.45 -29.07 44.82
CA ASP A 21 -52.84 -29.23 43.48
C ASP A 21 -52.85 -27.93 42.63
N HIS A 22 -53.40 -26.84 43.18
CA HIS A 22 -53.51 -25.54 42.53
C HIS A 22 -53.04 -24.42 43.47
N SER A 23 -52.84 -23.23 42.91
CA SER A 23 -52.55 -22.02 43.69
C SER A 23 -53.62 -21.76 44.76
N PRO A 24 -53.22 -21.42 46.00
CA PRO A 24 -54.11 -21.33 47.15
C PRO A 24 -55.14 -20.21 47.00
N ILE A 25 -54.73 -19.10 46.37
CA ILE A 25 -55.58 -17.95 46.04
C ILE A 25 -55.47 -17.67 44.55
N VAL A 26 -56.62 -17.49 43.91
CA VAL A 26 -56.77 -17.03 42.54
C VAL A 26 -57.52 -15.69 42.58
N GLN A 27 -56.99 -14.66 41.94
CA GLN A 27 -57.69 -13.38 41.85
C GLN A 27 -57.55 -12.71 40.48
N THR A 28 -58.48 -11.82 40.19
CA THR A 28 -58.41 -10.88 39.07
C THR A 28 -57.60 -9.65 39.43
N TRP A 29 -57.17 -8.86 38.44
CA TRP A 29 -56.38 -7.64 38.70
C TRP A 29 -57.16 -6.57 39.46
N SER A 30 -58.48 -6.49 39.29
CA SER A 30 -59.35 -5.52 39.97
C SER A 30 -59.80 -5.95 41.37
N ALA A 31 -59.57 -7.20 41.76
CA ALA A 31 -59.87 -7.68 43.10
C ALA A 31 -58.99 -6.98 44.14
N LYS A 32 -59.57 -6.66 45.30
CA LYS A 32 -58.89 -6.04 46.44
C LYS A 32 -59.20 -6.77 47.75
N PRO A 33 -58.90 -8.08 47.85
CA PRO A 33 -59.09 -8.81 49.09
C PRO A 33 -58.10 -8.35 50.16
N THR A 34 -58.51 -8.47 51.42
CA THR A 34 -57.66 -8.23 52.59
C THR A 34 -57.36 -9.57 53.27
N PHE A 35 -56.09 -9.81 53.59
CA PHE A 35 -55.66 -11.02 54.29
C PHE A 35 -55.10 -10.67 55.66
N ASN A 36 -55.39 -11.50 56.65
CA ASN A 36 -54.84 -11.37 57.99
C ASN A 36 -54.54 -12.76 58.54
N ASN A 37 -53.26 -13.10 58.67
CA ASN A 37 -52.83 -14.42 59.15
C ASN A 37 -53.39 -15.57 58.28
N VAL A 38 -53.20 -15.48 56.96
CA VAL A 38 -53.54 -16.55 56.01
C VAL A 38 -52.29 -17.40 55.72
N GLU A 39 -52.28 -18.66 56.13
CA GLU A 39 -51.14 -19.57 56.00
C GLU A 39 -51.25 -20.46 54.74
N PHE A 40 -50.20 -20.49 53.91
CA PHE A 40 -50.06 -21.46 52.82
C PHE A 40 -49.06 -22.56 53.19
N VAL A 41 -49.42 -23.83 52.95
CA VAL A 41 -48.57 -25.00 53.27
C VAL A 41 -48.66 -26.06 52.17
N ASN A 42 -47.53 -26.45 51.57
CA ASN A 42 -47.46 -27.51 50.57
C ASN A 42 -48.50 -27.44 49.42
N ASN A 43 -48.78 -26.26 48.88
CA ASN A 43 -49.65 -26.12 47.71
C ASN A 43 -48.80 -26.16 46.44
N ALA A 44 -49.40 -26.47 45.29
CA ALA A 44 -48.70 -26.52 43.99
C ALA A 44 -47.98 -25.21 43.65
N ASN A 45 -48.55 -24.06 44.05
CA ASN A 45 -47.82 -22.79 44.09
C ASN A 45 -47.99 -22.11 45.45
N GLN A 46 -46.96 -21.44 45.95
CA GLN A 46 -46.95 -20.69 47.21
C GLN A 46 -47.11 -19.18 46.98
N ALA A 47 -48.05 -18.78 46.12
CA ALA A 47 -48.29 -17.39 45.76
C ALA A 47 -49.75 -17.15 45.39
N ILE A 48 -50.13 -15.88 45.27
CA ILE A 48 -51.42 -15.49 44.66
C ILE A 48 -51.29 -15.64 43.15
N TYR A 49 -52.21 -16.38 42.54
CA TYR A 49 -52.28 -16.50 41.08
C TYR A 49 -53.19 -15.42 40.49
N LEU A 50 -52.65 -14.60 39.58
CA LEU A 50 -53.44 -13.67 38.78
C LEU A 50 -53.98 -14.38 37.54
N GLN A 51 -55.30 -14.52 37.47
CA GLN A 51 -55.94 -15.31 36.41
C GLN A 51 -56.12 -14.52 35.10
N ASP A 52 -56.39 -13.21 35.18
CA ASP A 52 -56.69 -12.44 33.98
C ASP A 52 -55.39 -12.05 33.26
N SER A 53 -55.22 -12.57 32.06
CA SER A 53 -54.07 -12.26 31.21
C SER A 53 -54.33 -11.10 30.23
N ARG A 54 -55.54 -10.51 30.24
CA ARG A 54 -55.93 -9.39 29.37
C ARG A 54 -56.65 -8.32 30.18
N ILE A 55 -56.10 -7.11 30.16
CA ILE A 55 -56.57 -5.97 30.94
C ILE A 55 -57.04 -4.89 30.00
N ASP A 56 -58.36 -4.68 30.00
CA ASP A 56 -59.09 -3.69 29.18
C ASP A 56 -59.58 -2.49 30.00
N TYR A 57 -59.11 -2.36 31.25
CA TYR A 57 -59.60 -1.39 32.22
C TYR A 57 -58.45 -0.79 33.04
N ASN A 58 -58.71 0.37 33.66
CA ASN A 58 -57.75 1.01 34.53
C ASN A 58 -57.73 0.35 35.90
N VAL A 59 -56.55 -0.03 36.40
CA VAL A 59 -56.41 -0.76 37.64
C VAL A 59 -55.09 -0.48 38.35
N THR A 60 -55.14 -0.53 39.68
CA THR A 60 -53.94 -0.52 40.53
C THR A 60 -53.91 -1.81 41.34
N LEU A 61 -52.90 -2.64 41.09
CA LEU A 61 -52.65 -3.82 41.91
C LEU A 61 -51.94 -3.40 43.20
N THR A 62 -52.53 -3.75 44.33
CA THR A 62 -52.00 -3.44 45.66
C THR A 62 -51.34 -4.65 46.30
N LYS A 63 -50.47 -4.38 47.27
CA LYS A 63 -49.90 -5.41 48.14
C LYS A 63 -50.99 -6.22 48.84
N THR A 64 -50.64 -7.46 49.16
CA THR A 64 -51.47 -8.41 49.89
C THR A 64 -50.71 -8.78 51.17
N ALA A 65 -50.83 -7.90 52.17
CA ALA A 65 -50.27 -8.12 53.50
C ALA A 65 -51.03 -9.22 54.24
N GLY A 66 -50.39 -9.89 55.20
CA GLY A 66 -51.04 -10.86 56.08
C GLY A 66 -51.13 -12.29 55.53
N ILE A 67 -50.34 -12.62 54.51
CA ILE A 67 -50.10 -14.02 54.06
C ILE A 67 -48.80 -14.52 54.69
N ILE A 68 -48.82 -15.73 55.24
CA ILE A 68 -47.69 -16.37 55.94
C ILE A 68 -47.47 -17.81 55.45
N GLY A 69 -46.32 -18.41 55.77
CA GLY A 69 -46.01 -19.81 55.46
C GLY A 69 -44.51 -20.06 55.36
N SER A 70 -44.05 -21.30 55.54
CA SER A 70 -42.62 -21.64 55.60
C SER A 70 -41.86 -21.35 54.30
N ASN A 71 -42.57 -21.31 53.16
CA ASN A 71 -42.04 -21.03 51.82
C ASN A 71 -42.84 -19.94 51.09
N THR A 72 -43.64 -19.17 51.83
CA THR A 72 -44.67 -18.26 51.28
C THR A 72 -44.44 -16.84 51.81
N PRO A 73 -43.76 -15.97 51.06
CA PRO A 73 -43.60 -14.59 51.47
C PRO A 73 -44.77 -13.71 51.05
N GLU A 74 -44.94 -12.61 51.79
CA GLU A 74 -45.88 -11.55 51.44
C GLU A 74 -45.58 -11.00 50.02
N ASN A 75 -46.64 -10.65 49.29
CA ASN A 75 -46.58 -9.96 48.00
C ASN A 75 -46.04 -10.76 46.80
N ALA A 76 -45.86 -12.08 46.93
CA ALA A 76 -45.54 -12.97 45.81
C ALA A 76 -46.78 -13.21 44.92
N ILE A 77 -46.63 -12.91 43.63
CA ILE A 77 -47.64 -13.03 42.58
C ILE A 77 -47.14 -14.02 41.53
N TYR A 78 -47.94 -15.04 41.25
CA TYR A 78 -47.71 -15.98 40.15
C TYR A 78 -48.57 -15.60 38.94
N ILE A 79 -47.93 -15.58 37.77
CA ILE A 79 -48.57 -15.40 36.46
C ILE A 79 -48.12 -16.54 35.53
N SER A 80 -49.08 -17.22 34.89
CA SER A 80 -48.82 -18.38 34.03
C SER A 80 -48.89 -18.07 32.53
N SER A 81 -49.32 -16.86 32.16
CA SER A 81 -49.31 -16.33 30.80
C SER A 81 -49.08 -14.82 30.84
N ASN A 82 -48.59 -14.25 29.73
CA ASN A 82 -48.33 -12.81 29.67
C ASN A 82 -49.54 -11.98 30.02
N THR A 83 -49.31 -10.92 30.78
CA THR A 83 -50.32 -9.89 30.99
C THR A 83 -50.33 -8.93 29.80
N HIS A 84 -51.42 -8.93 29.05
CA HIS A 84 -51.69 -7.98 27.98
C HIS A 84 -52.42 -6.76 28.54
N VAL A 85 -51.76 -5.61 28.50
CA VAL A 85 -52.37 -4.30 28.80
C VAL A 85 -52.84 -3.70 27.49
N ASN A 86 -54.13 -3.80 27.21
CA ASN A 86 -54.68 -3.43 25.91
C ASN A 86 -54.78 -1.90 25.74
N THR A 87 -54.95 -1.45 24.50
CA THR A 87 -55.11 -0.03 24.16
C THR A 87 -56.20 0.63 25.02
N GLY A 88 -55.90 1.77 25.63
CA GLY A 88 -56.82 2.52 26.48
C GLY A 88 -56.85 2.10 27.95
N ALA A 89 -56.28 0.94 28.30
CA ALA A 89 -56.13 0.51 29.69
C ALA A 89 -54.87 1.09 30.35
N SER A 90 -54.93 1.30 31.66
CA SER A 90 -53.82 1.75 32.50
C SER A 90 -53.63 0.82 33.70
N VAL A 91 -52.50 0.13 33.74
CA VAL A 91 -52.11 -0.75 34.84
C VAL A 91 -51.03 -0.06 35.67
N GLN A 92 -51.29 0.05 36.98
CA GLN A 92 -50.31 0.51 37.96
C GLN A 92 -50.06 -0.58 38.99
N VAL A 93 -48.80 -0.73 39.40
CA VAL A 93 -48.39 -1.75 40.38
C VAL A 93 -47.82 -1.02 41.60
N SER A 94 -48.32 -1.36 42.78
CA SER A 94 -47.82 -0.78 44.03
C SER A 94 -46.37 -1.26 44.31
N PRO A 95 -45.54 -0.46 44.99
CA PRO A 95 -44.19 -0.85 45.39
C PRO A 95 -44.14 -2.20 46.12
N GLY A 96 -43.02 -2.93 46.04
CA GLY A 96 -42.78 -4.17 46.80
C GLY A 96 -43.47 -5.46 46.30
N LEU A 97 -44.23 -5.42 45.20
CA LEU A 97 -44.80 -6.63 44.59
C LEU A 97 -43.73 -7.45 43.85
N ILE A 98 -43.85 -8.79 43.93
CA ILE A 98 -42.90 -9.74 43.31
C ILE A 98 -43.67 -10.62 42.32
N PHE A 99 -43.46 -10.41 41.03
CA PHE A 99 -44.05 -11.19 39.94
C PHE A 99 -43.13 -12.34 39.54
N LYS A 100 -43.73 -13.52 39.39
CA LYS A 100 -43.04 -14.74 39.01
C LYS A 100 -43.74 -15.46 37.87
N GLY A 101 -42.97 -15.84 36.85
CA GLY A 101 -43.40 -16.71 35.76
C GLY A 101 -43.10 -16.17 34.37
N THR A 102 -43.82 -15.13 33.94
CA THR A 102 -43.87 -14.61 32.56
C THR A 102 -43.98 -13.07 32.56
N GLY A 103 -44.23 -12.45 31.41
CA GLY A 103 -44.04 -11.02 31.17
C GLY A 103 -45.28 -10.20 30.89
N PHE A 104 -45.03 -9.03 30.29
CA PHE A 104 -46.03 -8.03 29.95
C PHE A 104 -45.98 -7.68 28.46
N TYR A 105 -47.14 -7.66 27.80
CA TYR A 105 -47.32 -7.03 26.49
C TYR A 105 -48.19 -5.79 26.68
N VAL A 106 -47.66 -4.63 26.31
CA VAL A 106 -48.27 -3.33 26.62
C VAL A 106 -48.58 -2.60 25.33
N ASP A 107 -49.87 -2.49 25.02
CA ASP A 107 -50.43 -1.64 23.97
C ASP A 107 -51.11 -0.37 24.59
N GLY A 108 -51.40 -0.41 25.90
CA GLY A 108 -51.91 0.71 26.71
C GLY A 108 -50.85 1.44 27.54
N THR A 109 -51.10 1.62 28.84
CA THR A 109 -50.17 2.23 29.81
C THR A 109 -49.82 1.27 30.94
N LEU A 110 -48.53 1.04 31.18
CA LEU A 110 -48.00 0.28 32.32
C LEU A 110 -47.09 1.17 33.18
N LYS A 111 -47.37 1.21 34.49
CA LYS A 111 -46.56 1.88 35.50
C LYS A 111 -46.09 0.88 36.56
N LEU A 112 -44.86 0.40 36.43
CA LEU A 112 -44.14 -0.39 37.42
C LEU A 112 -43.25 0.54 38.24
N ASN A 113 -43.84 1.26 39.20
CA ASN A 113 -43.15 2.31 39.95
C ASN A 113 -42.97 1.91 41.41
N GLY A 114 -41.86 1.22 41.69
CA GLY A 114 -41.41 0.95 43.06
C GLY A 114 -40.77 2.18 43.71
N ASN A 115 -40.14 1.96 44.87
CA ASN A 115 -39.27 2.94 45.51
C ASN A 115 -38.01 2.26 46.05
N ALA A 116 -37.05 3.05 46.57
CA ALA A 116 -35.76 2.52 47.03
C ALA A 116 -35.87 1.49 48.16
N ALA A 117 -36.87 1.60 49.03
CA ALA A 117 -37.11 0.64 50.11
C ALA A 117 -37.89 -0.59 49.62
N GLU A 118 -38.80 -0.40 48.65
CA GLU A 118 -39.76 -1.40 48.21
C GLU A 118 -39.77 -1.49 46.69
N ARG A 119 -38.73 -2.14 46.15
CA ARG A 119 -38.58 -2.37 44.72
C ARG A 119 -39.62 -3.37 44.22
N ILE A 120 -40.10 -3.18 42.99
CA ILE A 120 -40.91 -4.20 42.30
C ILE A 120 -39.94 -5.22 41.69
N THR A 121 -40.26 -6.51 41.75
CA THR A 121 -39.41 -7.57 41.16
C THR A 121 -40.19 -8.38 40.13
N LEU A 122 -39.59 -8.64 38.97
CA LEU A 122 -40.08 -9.57 37.96
C LEU A 122 -39.00 -10.63 37.76
N THR A 123 -39.33 -11.89 38.03
CA THR A 123 -38.33 -12.98 38.03
C THR A 123 -38.93 -14.33 37.61
N SER A 124 -38.07 -15.34 37.51
CA SER A 124 -38.48 -16.72 37.22
C SER A 124 -39.28 -17.31 38.38
N ILE A 125 -40.18 -18.24 38.08
CA ILE A 125 -40.86 -19.03 39.12
C ILE A 125 -39.87 -19.87 39.94
N HIS A 126 -38.71 -20.21 39.35
CA HIS A 126 -37.64 -20.97 39.98
C HIS A 126 -36.70 -20.13 40.86
N ASP A 127 -36.90 -18.81 40.96
CA ASP A 127 -36.03 -17.92 41.73
C ASP A 127 -36.47 -17.84 43.21
N ASP A 128 -35.97 -18.73 44.04
CA ASP A 128 -36.32 -18.75 45.46
C ASP A 128 -35.74 -17.57 46.26
N SER A 129 -34.74 -16.87 45.70
CA SER A 129 -34.08 -15.74 46.37
C SER A 129 -34.96 -14.49 46.48
N LYS A 130 -36.01 -14.42 45.65
CA LYS A 130 -37.01 -13.35 45.63
C LYS A 130 -38.36 -13.99 45.78
N GLY A 131 -39.15 -13.63 46.78
CA GLY A 131 -40.51 -14.16 46.87
C GLY A 131 -40.61 -15.68 47.15
N GLY A 132 -39.57 -16.31 47.70
CA GLY A 132 -39.61 -17.68 48.24
C GLY A 132 -39.85 -18.78 47.20
N ASP A 133 -39.97 -20.02 47.65
CA ASP A 133 -40.18 -21.21 46.81
C ASP A 133 -41.64 -21.27 46.28
N THR A 134 -41.89 -20.47 45.24
CA THR A 134 -43.22 -20.24 44.69
C THR A 134 -43.80 -21.47 43.97
N ASN A 135 -42.97 -22.35 43.41
CA ASN A 135 -43.42 -23.60 42.78
C ASN A 135 -43.37 -24.81 43.74
N ASN A 136 -43.07 -24.56 45.01
CA ASN A 136 -43.09 -25.53 46.11
C ASN A 136 -42.26 -26.78 45.82
N ASN A 137 -41.11 -26.65 45.16
CA ASN A 137 -40.27 -27.77 44.79
C ASN A 137 -38.94 -27.82 45.56
N GLY A 138 -38.80 -26.98 46.59
CA GLY A 138 -37.57 -26.78 47.33
C GLY A 138 -36.46 -26.31 46.38
N ASN A 139 -35.25 -26.85 46.56
CA ASN A 139 -34.12 -26.51 45.69
C ASN A 139 -34.04 -27.38 44.42
N SER A 140 -35.15 -28.03 44.00
CA SER A 140 -35.13 -28.95 42.86
C SER A 140 -34.90 -28.24 41.52
N THR A 141 -35.18 -26.94 41.46
CA THR A 141 -34.92 -26.11 40.28
C THR A 141 -34.18 -24.84 40.69
N THR A 142 -33.28 -24.37 39.82
CA THR A 142 -32.61 -23.08 39.98
C THR A 142 -32.88 -22.21 38.75
N PRO A 143 -32.98 -20.87 38.90
CA PRO A 143 -33.27 -20.01 37.77
C PRO A 143 -32.02 -19.90 36.86
N GLY A 144 -32.19 -20.25 35.60
CA GLY A 144 -31.22 -20.03 34.53
C GLY A 144 -31.61 -18.82 33.68
N LYS A 145 -30.65 -18.30 32.91
CA LYS A 145 -30.92 -17.21 31.96
C LYS A 145 -31.93 -17.67 30.91
N GLY A 146 -32.97 -16.87 30.65
CA GLY A 146 -34.05 -17.24 29.73
C GLY A 146 -35.14 -18.14 30.33
N ASN A 147 -35.10 -18.44 31.63
CA ASN A 147 -36.09 -19.31 32.29
C ASN A 147 -37.39 -18.56 32.66
N TRP A 148 -37.96 -17.84 31.71
CA TRP A 148 -39.35 -17.37 31.76
C TRP A 148 -40.22 -18.27 30.88
N HIS A 149 -41.49 -18.43 31.24
CA HIS A 149 -42.40 -19.32 30.50
C HIS A 149 -42.76 -18.70 29.13
N TYR A 150 -42.32 -19.31 28.03
CA TYR A 150 -42.75 -19.03 26.65
C TYR A 150 -42.44 -17.64 26.03
N ASP A 151 -41.68 -16.75 26.68
CA ASP A 151 -41.42 -15.41 26.16
C ASP A 151 -39.98 -15.08 25.80
N TYR A 152 -39.84 -14.37 24.68
CA TYR A 152 -38.58 -13.86 24.18
C TYR A 152 -38.15 -12.56 24.88
N PHE A 153 -39.10 -11.72 25.32
CA PHE A 153 -38.87 -10.48 26.07
C PHE A 153 -39.66 -10.48 27.38
N GLY A 154 -39.09 -9.93 28.46
CA GLY A 154 -39.81 -9.81 29.73
C GLY A 154 -40.92 -8.77 29.71
N ILE A 155 -40.69 -7.62 29.08
CA ILE A 155 -41.71 -6.58 28.86
C ILE A 155 -41.62 -6.11 27.43
N THR A 156 -42.74 -6.03 26.72
CA THR A 156 -42.81 -5.50 25.36
C THR A 156 -43.83 -4.37 25.28
N PHE A 157 -43.37 -3.14 25.04
CA PHE A 157 -44.22 -2.00 24.71
C PHE A 157 -44.38 -1.91 23.19
N ARG A 158 -45.63 -1.80 22.70
CA ARG A 158 -45.92 -1.73 21.25
C ARG A 158 -46.86 -0.60 20.92
N ASN A 159 -46.43 0.29 20.04
CA ASN A 159 -47.24 1.40 19.51
C ASN A 159 -47.92 2.24 20.61
N THR A 160 -47.30 2.34 21.79
CA THR A 160 -47.89 3.01 22.96
C THR A 160 -47.64 4.51 22.89
N THR A 161 -48.65 5.30 23.22
CA THR A 161 -48.56 6.77 23.36
C THR A 161 -48.74 7.26 24.81
N GLY A 162 -49.04 6.36 25.74
CA GLY A 162 -49.24 6.66 27.16
C GLY A 162 -47.95 6.88 27.95
N GLU A 163 -48.08 7.39 29.18
CA GLU A 163 -46.96 7.62 30.11
C GLU A 163 -46.45 6.32 30.75
N ASN A 164 -45.81 5.47 29.96
CA ASN A 164 -45.23 4.23 30.46
C ASN A 164 -43.99 4.49 31.33
N SER A 165 -43.89 3.79 32.46
CA SER A 165 -42.75 3.94 33.38
C SER A 165 -42.40 2.66 34.12
N ILE A 166 -41.10 2.44 34.26
CA ILE A 166 -40.47 1.37 35.04
C ILE A 166 -39.46 2.06 35.95
N LYS A 167 -39.78 2.14 37.24
CA LYS A 167 -38.96 2.82 38.25
C LYS A 167 -38.72 1.91 39.44
N PHE A 168 -37.49 1.89 39.96
CA PHE A 168 -37.12 1.03 41.09
C PHE A 168 -37.60 -0.42 40.92
N THR A 169 -37.41 -0.96 39.72
CA THR A 169 -37.86 -2.30 39.35
C THR A 169 -36.67 -3.18 38.99
N ASP A 170 -36.68 -4.41 39.49
CA ASP A 170 -35.71 -5.46 39.18
C ASP A 170 -36.33 -6.46 38.21
N ILE A 171 -35.69 -6.69 37.07
CA ILE A 171 -36.11 -7.67 36.06
C ILE A 171 -34.97 -8.68 35.91
N ALA A 172 -35.26 -9.96 36.13
CA ALA A 172 -34.25 -11.02 36.14
C ALA A 172 -34.66 -12.29 35.39
N TYR A 173 -33.67 -12.99 34.81
CA TYR A 173 -33.80 -14.32 34.20
C TYR A 173 -34.66 -14.41 32.93
N THR A 174 -34.94 -13.27 32.29
CA THR A 174 -35.60 -13.25 30.98
C THR A 174 -34.66 -13.70 29.86
N TYR A 175 -35.16 -13.96 28.65
CA TYR A 175 -34.28 -14.13 27.49
C TYR A 175 -33.71 -12.76 27.06
N HIS A 176 -34.60 -11.79 26.79
CA HIS A 176 -34.30 -10.36 26.71
C HIS A 176 -35.09 -9.57 27.76
N GLY A 177 -34.56 -8.45 28.26
CA GLY A 177 -35.21 -7.65 29.31
C GLY A 177 -36.48 -6.92 28.82
N ILE A 178 -36.32 -5.76 28.17
CA ILE A 178 -37.43 -4.90 27.74
C ILE A 178 -37.33 -4.61 26.25
N CYS A 179 -38.44 -4.68 25.52
CA CYS A 179 -38.56 -4.25 24.12
C CYS A 179 -39.47 -3.02 23.99
N PHE A 180 -39.00 -2.03 23.24
CA PHE A 180 -39.76 -0.87 22.79
C PHE A 180 -39.95 -0.95 21.28
N LEU A 181 -41.18 -1.15 20.83
CA LEU A 181 -41.55 -1.16 19.41
C LEU A 181 -42.48 0.02 19.10
N ASN A 182 -41.96 1.04 18.41
CA ASN A 182 -42.64 2.32 18.16
C ASN A 182 -43.31 2.90 19.42
N SER A 183 -42.60 2.88 20.54
CA SER A 183 -43.15 3.22 21.86
C SER A 183 -42.21 4.14 22.64
N ALA A 184 -42.74 4.75 23.68
CA ALA A 184 -41.98 5.55 24.63
C ALA A 184 -42.27 5.07 26.06
N ALA A 185 -41.21 4.94 26.86
CA ALA A 185 -41.29 4.76 28.30
C ALA A 185 -40.03 5.29 28.98
N THR A 186 -40.16 5.57 30.28
CA THR A 186 -39.00 5.87 31.13
C THR A 186 -38.60 4.63 31.93
N VAL A 187 -37.34 4.23 31.84
CA VAL A 187 -36.69 3.24 32.71
C VAL A 187 -35.67 3.96 33.58
N GLU A 188 -35.91 3.95 34.89
CA GLU A 188 -35.16 4.77 35.85
C GLU A 188 -34.91 4.01 37.15
N ASP A 189 -33.71 4.17 37.73
CA ASP A 189 -33.32 3.57 39.03
C ASP A 189 -33.60 2.05 39.12
N SER A 190 -33.48 1.37 38.00
CA SER A 190 -33.92 -0.01 37.79
C SER A 190 -32.74 -0.96 37.55
N LYS A 191 -33.00 -2.27 37.56
CA LYS A 191 -31.97 -3.28 37.31
C LYS A 191 -32.50 -4.34 36.36
N ILE A 192 -31.74 -4.66 35.34
CA ILE A 192 -32.01 -5.72 34.37
C ILE A 192 -30.82 -6.68 34.43
N GLU A 193 -31.07 -7.92 34.82
CA GLU A 193 -30.00 -8.87 35.08
C GLU A 193 -30.29 -10.33 34.68
N GLN A 194 -29.23 -11.13 34.55
CA GLN A 194 -29.33 -12.56 34.27
C GLN A 194 -30.12 -12.86 32.98
N CYS A 195 -30.01 -11.98 31.98
CA CYS A 195 -30.64 -12.19 30.67
C CYS A 195 -29.73 -13.01 29.75
N SER A 196 -30.30 -13.89 28.92
CA SER A 196 -29.52 -14.65 27.93
C SER A 196 -28.97 -13.75 26.82
N GLY A 197 -29.73 -12.74 26.42
CA GLY A 197 -29.40 -11.82 25.34
C GLY A 197 -29.27 -10.38 25.81
N LYS A 198 -30.25 -9.56 25.42
CA LYS A 198 -30.19 -8.09 25.50
C LYS A 198 -30.88 -7.55 26.73
N GLY A 199 -30.35 -6.47 27.30
CA GLY A 199 -31.02 -5.74 28.39
C GLY A 199 -32.26 -5.01 27.89
N VAL A 200 -32.07 -4.11 26.92
CA VAL A 200 -33.17 -3.39 26.25
C VAL A 200 -33.05 -3.47 24.74
N SER A 201 -34.19 -3.53 24.06
CA SER A 201 -34.33 -3.47 22.61
C SER A 201 -35.16 -2.25 22.20
N ILE A 202 -34.63 -1.38 21.36
CA ILE A 202 -35.29 -0.11 20.97
C ILE A 202 -35.48 -0.08 19.44
N GLN A 203 -36.69 -0.38 19.00
CA GLN A 203 -37.02 -0.65 17.61
C GLN A 203 -37.96 0.40 17.02
N GLY A 204 -37.85 0.58 15.71
CA GLY A 204 -38.66 1.53 14.94
C GLY A 204 -38.44 2.97 15.39
N THR A 205 -39.53 3.73 15.54
CA THR A 205 -39.49 5.15 15.94
C THR A 205 -39.49 5.36 17.46
N SER A 206 -39.14 4.33 18.23
CA SER A 206 -39.20 4.36 19.70
C SER A 206 -38.33 5.46 20.31
N ASN A 207 -38.83 6.04 21.40
CA ASN A 207 -38.17 7.08 22.19
C ASN A 207 -38.13 6.66 23.67
N ALA A 208 -37.27 5.69 23.99
CA ALA A 208 -37.08 5.24 25.36
C ALA A 208 -36.10 6.16 26.10
N VAL A 209 -36.44 6.52 27.35
CA VAL A 209 -35.54 7.26 28.26
C VAL A 209 -35.00 6.29 29.28
N ILE A 210 -33.69 6.05 29.28
CA ILE A 210 -33.05 5.08 30.17
C ILE A 210 -31.94 5.77 30.96
N ARG A 211 -32.08 5.77 32.29
CA ARG A 211 -31.12 6.41 33.20
C ARG A 211 -31.00 5.67 34.52
N HIS A 212 -29.85 5.79 35.19
CA HIS A 212 -29.59 5.14 36.48
C HIS A 212 -29.97 3.65 36.53
N THR A 213 -29.83 2.95 35.40
CA THR A 213 -30.24 1.55 35.27
C THR A 213 -29.01 0.65 35.23
N ALA A 214 -29.02 -0.43 36.01
CA ALA A 214 -27.96 -1.42 36.05
C ALA A 214 -28.24 -2.60 35.11
N PHE A 215 -27.26 -2.93 34.26
CA PHE A 215 -27.33 -4.00 33.25
C PHE A 215 -26.30 -5.09 33.58
N ASN A 216 -26.72 -6.21 34.17
CA ASN A 216 -25.78 -7.17 34.76
C ASN A 216 -25.94 -8.59 34.20
N ASN A 217 -24.83 -9.31 33.98
CA ASN A 217 -24.84 -10.74 33.63
C ASN A 217 -25.65 -11.05 32.35
N LEU A 218 -25.44 -10.30 31.27
CA LEU A 218 -26.18 -10.40 30.01
C LEU A 218 -25.26 -10.31 28.78
N GLN A 219 -25.74 -10.50 27.56
CA GLN A 219 -24.88 -10.43 26.37
C GLN A 219 -24.47 -8.99 26.06
N VAL A 220 -25.44 -8.10 25.81
CA VAL A 220 -25.22 -6.69 25.48
C VAL A 220 -26.32 -5.82 26.12
N PRO A 221 -25.98 -4.67 26.74
CA PRO A 221 -26.95 -3.85 27.48
C PRO A 221 -28.09 -3.32 26.61
N VAL A 222 -27.78 -2.85 25.40
CA VAL A 222 -28.72 -2.15 24.51
C VAL A 222 -28.56 -2.67 23.09
N GLU A 223 -29.68 -2.98 22.44
CA GLU A 223 -29.79 -3.05 20.97
C GLU A 223 -30.78 -2.00 20.47
N LYS A 224 -30.54 -1.41 19.29
CA LYS A 224 -31.44 -0.40 18.70
C LYS A 224 -31.37 -0.33 17.17
N HIS A 225 -32.43 0.20 16.56
CA HIS A 225 -32.32 0.80 15.22
C HIS A 225 -31.48 2.09 15.31
N ALA A 226 -30.72 2.41 14.25
CA ALA A 226 -29.82 3.56 14.18
C ALA A 226 -30.53 4.89 14.50
N PHE A 227 -31.75 5.07 14.01
CA PHE A 227 -32.50 6.33 14.12
C PHE A 227 -33.64 6.33 15.15
N SER A 228 -33.73 5.32 16.02
CA SER A 228 -34.60 5.44 17.19
C SER A 228 -34.13 6.61 18.07
N THR A 229 -35.03 7.42 18.62
CA THR A 229 -34.71 8.65 19.36
C THR A 229 -34.38 8.40 20.84
N ALA A 230 -33.83 7.23 21.16
CA ALA A 230 -33.49 6.83 22.52
C ALA A 230 -32.61 7.85 23.24
N SER A 231 -32.91 8.07 24.52
CA SER A 231 -32.10 8.88 25.41
C SER A 231 -31.43 8.01 26.46
N LEU A 232 -30.18 7.65 26.18
CA LEU A 232 -29.32 6.85 27.05
C LEU A 232 -28.49 7.81 27.92
N HIS A 233 -29.03 8.19 29.07
CA HIS A 233 -28.47 9.23 29.92
C HIS A 233 -27.43 8.71 30.93
N GLU A 234 -26.96 9.64 31.75
CA GLU A 234 -25.96 9.48 32.80
C GLU A 234 -26.36 8.46 33.88
N GLY A 235 -25.35 7.83 34.49
CA GLY A 235 -25.46 6.90 35.62
C GLY A 235 -26.01 5.50 35.31
N ASN A 236 -26.28 5.16 34.04
CA ASN A 236 -26.43 3.76 33.65
C ASN A 236 -25.11 3.00 33.91
N THR A 237 -25.20 1.74 34.32
CA THR A 237 -24.03 0.88 34.58
C THR A 237 -24.19 -0.47 33.89
N ALA A 238 -23.10 -1.09 33.48
CA ALA A 238 -23.12 -2.43 32.91
C ALA A 238 -21.97 -3.27 33.49
N SER A 239 -22.25 -4.51 33.89
CA SER A 239 -21.25 -5.41 34.49
C SER A 239 -21.46 -6.86 34.10
N ASN A 240 -20.35 -7.60 33.94
CA ASN A 240 -20.35 -8.99 33.48
C ASN A 240 -21.19 -9.18 32.20
N VAL A 241 -20.94 -8.32 31.20
CA VAL A 241 -21.56 -8.42 29.88
C VAL A 241 -20.58 -9.04 28.89
N SER A 242 -21.07 -9.76 27.89
CA SER A 242 -20.20 -10.33 26.85
C SER A 242 -19.74 -9.29 25.83
N ILE A 243 -20.52 -8.21 25.64
CA ILE A 243 -20.22 -7.11 24.74
C ILE A 243 -20.56 -5.81 25.48
N MET A 244 -19.55 -4.96 25.69
CA MET A 244 -19.73 -3.62 26.23
C MET A 244 -19.92 -2.62 25.09
N GLY A 245 -21.15 -2.53 24.58
CA GLY A 245 -21.48 -1.63 23.47
C GLY A 245 -22.98 -1.50 23.23
N ILE A 246 -23.32 -0.88 22.11
CA ILE A 246 -24.69 -0.79 21.61
C ILE A 246 -24.79 -1.59 20.32
N GLU A 247 -25.66 -2.60 20.28
CA GLU A 247 -25.92 -3.31 19.04
C GLU A 247 -26.82 -2.53 18.10
N LEU A 248 -26.43 -2.45 16.82
CA LEU A 248 -27.28 -1.91 15.78
C LEU A 248 -28.01 -3.06 15.09
N ILE A 249 -29.34 -3.00 15.16
CA ILE A 249 -30.23 -3.92 14.48
C ILE A 249 -30.17 -3.61 12.97
N GLY A 250 -30.04 -4.65 12.14
CA GLY A 250 -30.00 -4.50 10.69
C GLY A 250 -31.30 -3.91 10.15
N GLU A 251 -31.20 -2.83 9.38
CA GLU A 251 -32.36 -2.13 8.83
C GLU A 251 -32.05 -1.46 7.49
N THR A 252 -33.11 -1.11 6.75
CA THR A 252 -33.03 -0.22 5.59
C THR A 252 -33.48 1.17 5.99
N PHE A 253 -32.55 2.13 5.93
CA PHE A 253 -32.84 3.54 6.16
C PHE A 253 -33.73 4.08 5.07
N ASN A 254 -34.92 4.53 5.46
CA ASN A 254 -35.90 5.20 4.59
C ASN A 254 -36.02 6.70 4.92
N THR A 255 -35.14 7.22 5.78
CA THR A 255 -35.11 8.63 6.18
C THR A 255 -33.65 9.05 6.36
N SER A 256 -33.32 10.26 5.90
CA SER A 256 -31.99 10.82 6.06
C SER A 256 -31.74 11.26 7.50
N GLY A 257 -30.52 11.08 7.99
CA GLY A 257 -30.18 11.44 9.36
C GLY A 257 -28.69 11.27 9.67
N THR A 258 -28.30 11.74 10.86
CA THR A 258 -26.97 11.50 11.44
C THR A 258 -27.09 10.44 12.52
N LEU A 259 -26.20 9.44 12.49
CA LEU A 259 -26.14 8.43 13.54
C LEU A 259 -25.78 9.11 14.88
N PRO A 260 -26.59 8.99 15.94
CA PRO A 260 -26.26 9.58 17.23
C PRO A 260 -25.02 8.93 17.84
N LEU A 261 -24.31 9.62 18.73
CA LEU A 261 -23.28 9.06 19.60
C LEU A 261 -23.75 9.14 21.05
N TYR A 262 -23.43 8.14 21.85
CA TYR A 262 -23.92 8.03 23.22
C TYR A 262 -22.76 7.92 24.22
N THR A 263 -22.97 8.46 25.40
CA THR A 263 -22.19 8.09 26.58
C THR A 263 -22.98 7.06 27.36
N PHE A 264 -22.40 5.88 27.60
CA PHE A 264 -23.09 4.79 28.29
C PHE A 264 -22.12 4.00 29.17
N ALA A 265 -22.55 3.68 30.39
CA ALA A 265 -21.76 2.91 31.36
C ALA A 265 -20.32 3.44 31.56
N GLY A 266 -20.13 4.77 31.53
CA GLY A 266 -18.83 5.43 31.70
C GLY A 266 -18.00 5.56 30.43
N ASN A 267 -18.48 5.08 29.28
CA ASN A 267 -17.79 5.13 27.99
C ASN A 267 -18.41 6.23 27.12
N THR A 268 -17.64 7.27 26.78
CA THR A 268 -18.04 8.31 25.82
C THR A 268 -17.88 7.80 24.39
N ASP A 269 -18.79 8.20 23.49
CA ASP A 269 -18.84 7.75 22.10
C ASP A 269 -18.80 6.20 22.01
N ILE A 270 -19.63 5.55 22.84
CA ILE A 270 -19.62 4.09 23.01
C ILE A 270 -19.76 3.36 21.68
N THR A 271 -18.98 2.30 21.51
CA THR A 271 -18.86 1.56 20.27
C THR A 271 -20.14 0.82 19.88
N TYR A 272 -20.40 0.82 18.56
CA TYR A 272 -21.51 0.10 17.96
C TYR A 272 -21.12 -1.33 17.56
N TRP A 273 -21.94 -2.31 17.92
CA TRP A 273 -21.83 -3.68 17.43
C TRP A 273 -22.62 -3.85 16.13
N LEU A 274 -21.95 -4.31 15.07
CA LEU A 274 -22.55 -4.65 13.80
C LEU A 274 -22.69 -6.17 13.68
N THR A 275 -23.91 -6.66 13.88
CA THR A 275 -24.28 -8.08 13.75
C THR A 275 -25.02 -8.38 12.45
N GLN A 276 -25.51 -7.34 11.75
CA GLN A 276 -26.26 -7.41 10.49
C GLN A 276 -25.91 -6.21 9.59
N THR A 277 -26.26 -6.29 8.30
CA THR A 277 -26.07 -5.19 7.34
C THR A 277 -26.94 -3.99 7.68
N LEU A 278 -26.37 -2.79 7.60
CA LEU A 278 -27.10 -1.53 7.59
C LEU A 278 -27.23 -1.01 6.15
N THR A 279 -28.47 -0.90 5.67
CA THR A 279 -28.75 -0.53 4.27
C THR A 279 -29.18 0.93 4.15
N VAL A 280 -28.44 1.76 3.42
CA VAL A 280 -28.85 3.13 3.08
C VAL A 280 -29.78 3.09 1.87
N GLY A 281 -31.08 3.20 2.09
CA GLY A 281 -32.09 3.13 1.02
C GLY A 281 -31.96 4.25 -0.01
N SER A 282 -32.45 4.00 -1.21
CA SER A 282 -32.45 4.99 -2.30
C SER A 282 -33.14 6.30 -1.89
N GLY A 283 -32.57 7.44 -2.29
CA GLY A 283 -33.07 8.78 -1.92
C GLY A 283 -32.77 9.22 -0.48
N THR A 284 -32.09 8.39 0.32
CA THR A 284 -31.74 8.72 1.72
C THR A 284 -30.26 9.04 1.89
N THR A 285 -29.92 9.79 2.94
CA THR A 285 -28.54 10.07 3.34
C THR A 285 -28.30 9.64 4.79
N LEU A 286 -27.39 8.70 5.00
CA LEU A 286 -26.83 8.40 6.32
C LEU A 286 -25.54 9.20 6.53
N THR A 287 -25.47 9.94 7.63
CA THR A 287 -24.24 10.61 8.08
C THR A 287 -23.68 9.94 9.33
N ILE A 288 -22.41 9.56 9.31
CA ILE A 288 -21.68 8.99 10.45
C ILE A 288 -20.73 10.08 10.99
N PRO A 289 -20.95 10.57 12.22
CA PRO A 289 -20.16 11.66 12.80
C PRO A 289 -18.73 11.24 13.18
N ALA A 290 -17.83 12.22 13.31
CA ALA A 290 -16.47 12.01 13.82
C ALA A 290 -16.45 11.30 15.17
N GLY A 291 -15.49 10.39 15.37
CA GLY A 291 -15.33 9.60 16.59
C GLY A 291 -16.22 8.35 16.69
N ALA A 292 -17.16 8.15 15.75
CA ALA A 292 -17.94 6.92 15.70
C ALA A 292 -17.03 5.69 15.52
N SER A 293 -17.29 4.64 16.30
CA SER A 293 -16.56 3.37 16.20
C SER A 293 -17.53 2.20 16.06
N PHE A 294 -17.16 1.25 15.19
CA PHE A 294 -17.95 0.07 14.87
C PHE A 294 -17.10 -1.18 14.98
N LYS A 295 -17.69 -2.20 15.60
CA LYS A 295 -17.12 -3.52 15.80
C LYS A 295 -18.00 -4.53 15.12
N ARG A 296 -17.46 -5.27 14.18
CA ARG A 296 -18.20 -6.29 13.45
C ARG A 296 -18.06 -7.65 14.13
N ASN A 297 -19.17 -8.38 14.21
CA ASN A 297 -19.16 -9.79 14.53
C ASN A 297 -18.66 -10.63 13.34
N LEU A 298 -17.54 -11.35 13.51
CA LEU A 298 -16.98 -12.22 12.47
C LEU A 298 -17.50 -13.66 12.49
N ASP A 299 -18.28 -14.05 13.50
CA ASP A 299 -18.88 -15.39 13.54
C ASP A 299 -19.98 -15.58 12.48
N ASN A 300 -20.38 -14.50 11.79
CA ASN A 300 -21.44 -14.49 10.79
C ASN A 300 -20.92 -13.95 9.43
N TYR A 301 -20.70 -14.87 8.49
CA TYR A 301 -19.90 -14.65 7.26
C TYR A 301 -20.63 -14.00 6.08
N LEU A 302 -21.91 -13.61 6.23
CA LEU A 302 -22.80 -13.38 5.09
C LEU A 302 -23.15 -11.92 4.78
N TYR A 303 -22.60 -10.95 5.52
CA TYR A 303 -23.12 -9.58 5.51
C TYR A 303 -22.03 -8.51 5.33
N ASN A 304 -22.37 -7.45 4.59
CA ASN A 304 -21.60 -6.21 4.51
C ASN A 304 -21.84 -5.39 5.79
N CYS A 305 -20.93 -4.51 6.21
CA CYS A 305 -21.27 -3.58 7.31
C CYS A 305 -22.32 -2.56 6.84
N PHE A 306 -22.05 -1.93 5.68
CA PHE A 306 -22.93 -0.94 5.06
C PHE A 306 -23.22 -1.34 3.61
N ASP A 307 -24.50 -1.39 3.25
CA ASP A 307 -24.98 -1.50 1.87
C ASP A 307 -25.62 -0.18 1.43
N VAL A 308 -25.01 0.51 0.47
CA VAL A 308 -25.38 1.88 0.12
C VAL A 308 -26.11 1.91 -1.21
N GLN A 309 -27.39 2.26 -1.18
CA GLN A 309 -28.24 2.48 -2.36
C GLN A 309 -28.61 3.98 -2.51
N GLY A 310 -28.55 4.74 -1.41
CA GLY A 310 -28.67 6.20 -1.37
C GLY A 310 -27.31 6.89 -1.23
N LYS A 311 -27.11 7.65 -0.14
CA LYS A 311 -25.89 8.40 0.13
C LYS A 311 -25.29 8.11 1.50
N LEU A 312 -24.00 7.78 1.56
CA LEU A 312 -23.26 7.60 2.82
C LEU A 312 -22.21 8.70 2.99
N ASN A 313 -22.31 9.48 4.06
CA ASN A 313 -21.31 10.47 4.45
C ASN A 313 -20.63 10.04 5.75
N ILE A 314 -19.32 9.84 5.73
CA ILE A 314 -18.49 9.66 6.92
C ILE A 314 -17.66 10.92 7.09
N VAL A 315 -17.83 11.58 8.24
CA VAL A 315 -17.24 12.90 8.52
C VAL A 315 -16.22 12.83 9.66
N GLY A 316 -15.26 11.89 9.56
CA GLY A 316 -14.16 11.80 10.52
C GLY A 316 -13.23 13.02 10.46
N THR A 317 -12.40 13.18 11.50
CA THR A 317 -11.26 14.12 11.49
C THR A 317 -9.96 13.40 11.84
N ALA A 318 -8.82 14.07 11.68
CA ALA A 318 -7.53 13.51 12.08
C ALA A 318 -7.47 13.15 13.58
N GLU A 319 -8.11 13.96 14.44
CA GLU A 319 -8.16 13.76 15.89
C GLU A 319 -9.23 12.74 16.31
N LYS A 320 -10.34 12.67 15.57
CA LYS A 320 -11.47 11.79 15.83
C LYS A 320 -11.87 11.05 14.55
N PRO A 321 -11.06 10.08 14.09
CA PRO A 321 -11.42 9.30 12.92
C PRO A 321 -12.67 8.46 13.18
N VAL A 322 -13.36 8.07 12.12
CA VAL A 322 -14.36 7.00 12.19
C VAL A 322 -13.64 5.67 12.02
N VAL A 323 -14.00 4.66 12.80
CA VAL A 323 -13.32 3.36 12.77
C VAL A 323 -14.33 2.23 12.57
N ILE A 324 -14.06 1.34 11.63
CA ILE A 324 -14.80 0.08 11.45
C ILE A 324 -13.80 -1.07 11.50
N THR A 325 -13.95 -1.95 12.48
CA THR A 325 -12.99 -3.05 12.69
C THR A 325 -13.62 -4.31 13.31
N ASP A 326 -12.79 -5.32 13.58
CA ASP A 326 -13.15 -6.59 14.21
C ASP A 326 -13.57 -6.37 15.67
N GLN A 327 -14.54 -7.14 16.15
CA GLN A 327 -14.99 -7.09 17.55
C GLN A 327 -13.89 -7.40 18.58
N ARG A 328 -12.81 -8.07 18.17
CA ARG A 328 -11.66 -8.45 19.02
C ARG A 328 -10.49 -7.46 18.95
N ASP A 329 -10.62 -6.35 18.24
CA ASP A 329 -9.52 -5.39 18.10
C ASP A 329 -9.48 -4.40 19.27
N ASP A 330 -8.55 -4.55 20.21
CA ASP A 330 -8.49 -3.64 21.38
C ASP A 330 -7.82 -2.29 21.09
N ASN A 331 -7.42 -1.99 19.84
CA ASN A 331 -6.74 -0.73 19.53
C ASN A 331 -7.70 0.44 19.30
N TYR A 332 -8.97 0.16 19.05
CA TYR A 332 -9.95 1.17 18.67
C TYR A 332 -11.31 0.90 19.32
N GLY A 333 -12.04 1.95 19.63
CA GLY A 333 -13.37 1.87 20.24
C GLY A 333 -13.39 2.39 21.67
N SER A 334 -14.57 2.32 22.26
CA SER A 334 -14.89 2.79 23.60
C SER A 334 -15.97 1.85 24.16
N PRO A 335 -15.64 0.95 25.10
CA PRO A 335 -14.29 0.67 25.59
C PRO A 335 -13.41 0.00 24.52
N LEU A 336 -12.10 -0.06 24.78
CA LEU A 336 -11.14 -0.76 23.93
C LEU A 336 -11.41 -2.28 23.89
N ASP A 337 -11.47 -2.92 25.06
CA ASP A 337 -11.87 -4.32 25.22
C ASP A 337 -13.40 -4.45 25.11
N PHE A 338 -13.88 -4.28 23.89
CA PHE A 338 -15.30 -4.27 23.55
C PHE A 338 -15.98 -5.61 23.80
N ASN A 339 -15.28 -6.72 23.52
CA ASN A 339 -15.78 -8.09 23.65
C ASN A 339 -15.38 -8.78 24.97
N GLN A 340 -14.77 -8.05 25.90
CA GLN A 340 -14.52 -8.46 27.28
C GLN A 340 -13.67 -9.74 27.39
N ASP A 341 -12.73 -9.94 26.46
CA ASP A 341 -11.83 -11.09 26.45
C ASP A 341 -10.44 -10.78 27.01
N GLY A 342 -10.21 -9.53 27.44
CA GLY A 342 -9.00 -9.08 28.09
C GLY A 342 -8.05 -8.36 27.14
N THR A 343 -6.89 -8.97 26.87
CA THR A 343 -5.86 -8.42 25.95
C THR A 343 -5.52 -9.42 24.85
N VAL A 344 -6.45 -10.34 24.56
CA VAL A 344 -6.19 -11.49 23.69
C VAL A 344 -6.07 -11.00 22.25
N THR A 345 -4.83 -10.82 21.80
CA THR A 345 -4.55 -10.47 20.40
C THR A 345 -4.90 -11.67 19.50
N GLN A 346 -6.04 -11.64 18.82
CA GLN A 346 -6.42 -12.71 17.88
C GLN A 346 -5.95 -12.43 16.45
N ASN A 347 -5.47 -13.50 15.81
CA ASN A 347 -5.15 -13.51 14.38
C ASN A 347 -6.42 -13.33 13.54
N TYR A 348 -6.38 -12.35 12.63
CA TYR A 348 -7.45 -12.09 11.68
C TYR A 348 -7.43 -13.17 10.57
N GLY A 349 -8.29 -14.18 10.67
CA GLY A 349 -8.52 -15.14 9.58
C GLY A 349 -8.87 -14.42 8.26
N ARG A 350 -8.37 -14.91 7.12
CA ARG A 350 -8.67 -14.37 5.79
C ARG A 350 -10.11 -14.73 5.41
N TYR A 351 -11.00 -13.75 5.45
CA TYR A 351 -12.39 -13.92 5.05
C TYR A 351 -12.78 -12.87 4.01
N ASN A 352 -13.54 -13.26 2.99
CA ASN A 352 -13.99 -12.40 1.89
C ASN A 352 -15.17 -11.52 2.32
N HIS A 353 -14.93 -10.54 3.18
CA HIS A 353 -15.98 -9.68 3.71
C HIS A 353 -15.89 -8.24 3.21
N THR A 354 -16.99 -7.51 3.12
CA THR A 354 -16.97 -6.09 2.70
C THR A 354 -17.37 -5.17 3.83
N PHE A 355 -16.59 -4.11 4.08
CA PHE A 355 -17.02 -3.06 5.01
C PHE A 355 -18.12 -2.21 4.38
N ILE A 356 -17.86 -1.59 3.23
CA ILE A 356 -18.82 -0.68 2.59
C ILE A 356 -19.04 -1.07 1.13
N ASN A 357 -20.29 -1.30 0.75
CA ASN A 357 -20.69 -1.58 -0.62
C ASN A 357 -21.54 -0.42 -1.18
N PHE A 358 -21.06 0.26 -2.21
CA PHE A 358 -21.81 1.28 -2.96
C PHE A 358 -22.43 0.65 -4.22
N ASN A 359 -23.76 0.63 -4.29
CA ASN A 359 -24.52 0.10 -5.43
C ASN A 359 -24.74 1.15 -6.52
N THR A 360 -25.21 0.72 -7.69
CA THR A 360 -25.43 1.60 -8.85
C THR A 360 -26.33 2.78 -8.49
N GLY A 361 -25.90 3.99 -8.84
CA GLY A 361 -26.64 5.23 -8.56
C GLY A 361 -26.48 5.77 -7.12
N SER A 362 -25.75 5.07 -6.25
CA SER A 362 -25.39 5.57 -4.92
C SER A 362 -24.23 6.57 -4.97
N SER A 363 -24.05 7.31 -3.88
CA SER A 363 -22.96 8.30 -3.74
C SER A 363 -22.47 8.39 -2.30
N GLY A 364 -21.35 9.06 -2.05
CA GLY A 364 -20.89 9.26 -0.68
C GLY A 364 -19.55 9.96 -0.59
N THR A 365 -19.24 10.41 0.62
CA THR A 365 -17.94 10.98 0.99
C THR A 365 -17.41 10.26 2.23
N LEU A 366 -16.23 9.67 2.14
CA LEU A 366 -15.55 9.00 3.24
C LEU A 366 -14.31 9.80 3.63
N GLU A 367 -14.36 10.50 4.77
CA GLU A 367 -13.27 11.34 5.26
C GLU A 367 -12.73 10.80 6.60
N HIS A 368 -11.40 10.67 6.72
CA HIS A 368 -10.73 10.20 7.94
C HIS A 368 -11.35 8.92 8.53
N LEU A 369 -11.41 7.90 7.68
CA LEU A 369 -11.97 6.59 8.00
C LEU A 369 -10.85 5.55 8.17
N ILE A 370 -10.94 4.72 9.20
CA ILE A 370 -10.07 3.55 9.37
C ILE A 370 -10.91 2.30 9.12
N LEU A 371 -10.53 1.53 8.10
CA LEU A 371 -11.06 0.20 7.81
C LEU A 371 -9.97 -0.81 8.12
N LYS A 372 -10.19 -1.63 9.16
CA LYS A 372 -9.17 -2.56 9.66
C LYS A 372 -9.76 -3.94 9.90
N SER A 373 -9.04 -4.97 9.49
CA SER A 373 -9.38 -6.42 9.57
C SER A 373 -9.70 -7.02 8.21
N ASN A 374 -9.28 -8.27 8.02
CA ASN A 374 -9.18 -8.98 6.75
C ASN A 374 -10.47 -8.94 5.91
N GLY A 375 -10.36 -8.63 4.61
CA GLY A 375 -11.50 -8.52 3.69
C GLY A 375 -11.32 -7.48 2.59
N TYR A 376 -12.43 -6.90 2.14
CA TYR A 376 -12.61 -5.83 1.17
C TYR A 376 -12.97 -4.54 1.94
N GLY A 377 -12.23 -3.46 1.71
CA GLY A 377 -12.53 -2.14 2.28
C GLY A 377 -13.82 -1.58 1.70
N VAL A 378 -13.74 -1.10 0.46
CA VAL A 378 -14.88 -0.50 -0.24
C VAL A 378 -15.09 -1.20 -1.58
N ILE A 379 -16.33 -1.61 -1.84
CA ILE A 379 -16.76 -2.03 -3.17
C ILE A 379 -17.61 -0.92 -3.77
N THR A 380 -17.36 -0.58 -5.03
CA THR A 380 -18.17 0.35 -5.81
C THR A 380 -18.67 -0.36 -7.06
N ALA A 381 -19.99 -0.38 -7.26
CA ALA A 381 -20.66 -0.98 -8.41
C ALA A 381 -21.49 0.09 -9.11
N GLY A 382 -20.99 0.69 -10.21
CA GLY A 382 -21.69 1.76 -10.90
C GLY A 382 -21.89 3.03 -10.05
N ALA A 383 -20.96 3.31 -9.14
CA ALA A 383 -21.01 4.41 -8.17
C ALA A 383 -19.64 5.04 -8.00
N SER A 384 -19.60 6.36 -7.80
CA SER A 384 -18.34 7.14 -7.75
C SER A 384 -18.23 7.94 -6.44
N PRO A 385 -18.09 7.28 -5.27
CA PRO A 385 -17.86 7.98 -4.01
C PRO A 385 -16.51 8.71 -3.99
N THR A 386 -16.37 9.65 -3.07
CA THR A 386 -15.09 10.31 -2.75
C THR A 386 -14.52 9.72 -1.46
N LEU A 387 -13.27 9.28 -1.49
CA LEU A 387 -12.54 8.69 -0.39
C LEU A 387 -11.28 9.53 -0.15
N ARG A 388 -11.17 10.11 1.05
CA ARG A 388 -10.06 10.99 1.42
C ARG A 388 -9.58 10.66 2.82
N ASN A 389 -8.26 10.61 2.98
CA ASN A 389 -7.64 10.31 4.27
C ASN A 389 -8.13 8.98 4.86
N VAL A 390 -8.40 7.99 4.00
CA VAL A 390 -8.87 6.67 4.43
C VAL A 390 -7.66 5.77 4.69
N ARG A 391 -7.66 5.05 5.81
CA ARG A 391 -6.67 4.03 6.13
C ARG A 391 -7.27 2.65 5.91
N PHE A 392 -6.76 1.94 4.90
CA PHE A 392 -7.04 0.54 4.62
C PHE A 392 -5.95 -0.30 5.28
N ASP A 393 -6.27 -1.01 6.35
CA ASP A 393 -5.28 -1.70 7.19
C ASP A 393 -5.57 -3.21 7.31
N ASN A 394 -4.61 -4.02 6.88
CA ASN A 394 -4.67 -5.48 6.91
C ASN A 394 -5.87 -6.05 6.11
N LEU A 395 -6.03 -5.60 4.86
CA LEU A 395 -7.13 -5.99 3.97
C LEU A 395 -6.64 -6.89 2.83
N SER A 396 -7.52 -7.75 2.31
CA SER A 396 -7.25 -8.42 1.04
C SER A 396 -7.34 -7.44 -0.13
N ARG A 397 -8.31 -6.51 -0.08
CA ARG A 397 -8.53 -5.48 -1.10
C ARG A 397 -8.90 -4.17 -0.43
N GLY A 398 -8.28 -3.08 -0.86
CA GLY A 398 -8.60 -1.74 -0.39
C GLY A 398 -9.91 -1.26 -1.01
N VAL A 399 -9.87 -0.94 -2.31
CA VAL A 399 -11.04 -0.54 -3.10
C VAL A 399 -11.23 -1.50 -4.27
N ARG A 400 -12.45 -1.97 -4.49
CA ARG A 400 -12.84 -2.79 -5.64
C ARG A 400 -13.87 -2.07 -6.51
N MET A 401 -13.56 -1.89 -7.79
CA MET A 401 -14.38 -1.14 -8.74
C MET A 401 -15.01 -2.04 -9.81
N THR A 402 -16.34 -2.03 -9.86
CA THR A 402 -17.17 -2.76 -10.82
C THR A 402 -18.24 -1.83 -11.41
N GLY A 403 -18.87 -2.25 -12.51
CA GLY A 403 -19.93 -1.48 -13.17
C GLY A 403 -19.39 -0.33 -14.01
N ILE A 404 -19.65 -0.39 -15.31
CA ILE A 404 -19.13 0.54 -16.33
C ILE A 404 -19.36 2.00 -15.92
N GLY A 405 -18.34 2.83 -16.08
CA GLY A 405 -18.40 4.27 -15.77
C GLY A 405 -18.13 4.62 -14.30
N THR A 406 -17.84 3.63 -13.45
CA THR A 406 -17.39 3.86 -12.07
C THR A 406 -16.05 4.58 -12.04
N ALA A 407 -16.02 5.72 -11.35
CA ALA A 407 -14.86 6.61 -11.27
C ALA A 407 -14.77 7.31 -9.90
N PRO A 408 -14.52 6.57 -8.80
CA PRO A 408 -14.35 7.17 -7.48
C PRO A 408 -13.10 8.06 -7.42
N VAL A 409 -13.11 9.00 -6.48
CA VAL A 409 -11.91 9.77 -6.08
C VAL A 409 -11.31 9.06 -4.88
N ILE A 410 -10.02 8.71 -4.94
CA ILE A 410 -9.29 8.08 -3.82
C ILE A 410 -8.02 8.90 -3.60
N GLU A 411 -7.99 9.74 -2.57
CA GLU A 411 -6.90 10.68 -2.35
C GLU A 411 -6.36 10.61 -0.92
N ASN A 412 -5.06 10.89 -0.77
CA ASN A 412 -4.38 10.99 0.54
C ASN A 412 -4.64 9.78 1.46
N SER A 413 -4.88 8.61 0.89
CA SER A 413 -5.26 7.41 1.62
C SER A 413 -4.06 6.48 1.79
N VAL A 414 -4.06 5.71 2.88
CA VAL A 414 -2.97 4.81 3.25
C VAL A 414 -3.43 3.37 3.09
N PHE A 415 -2.71 2.59 2.30
CA PHE A 415 -2.89 1.14 2.19
C PHE A 415 -1.76 0.45 2.94
N ASN A 416 -2.06 -0.05 4.14
CA ASN A 416 -1.12 -0.75 5.02
C ASN A 416 -1.44 -2.24 5.04
N ASN A 417 -0.46 -3.09 4.74
CA ASN A 417 -0.64 -4.56 4.68
C ASN A 417 -1.88 -4.98 3.86
N THR A 418 -2.15 -4.29 2.75
CA THR A 418 -3.31 -4.53 1.90
C THR A 418 -2.88 -5.26 0.64
N THR A 419 -3.32 -6.52 0.46
CA THR A 419 -2.83 -7.37 -0.65
C THR A 419 -3.08 -6.72 -2.01
N TYR A 420 -4.25 -6.14 -2.26
CA TYR A 420 -4.51 -5.39 -3.49
C TYR A 420 -5.14 -4.02 -3.15
N PRO A 421 -4.35 -2.94 -3.10
CA PRO A 421 -4.88 -1.61 -2.77
C PRO A 421 -6.06 -1.18 -3.64
N LEU A 422 -5.97 -1.45 -4.94
CA LEU A 422 -7.03 -1.22 -5.91
C LEU A 422 -7.23 -2.45 -6.79
N GLU A 423 -8.47 -2.92 -6.91
CA GLU A 423 -8.91 -3.94 -7.88
C GLU A 423 -9.97 -3.36 -8.80
N THR A 424 -9.79 -3.39 -10.12
CA THR A 424 -10.68 -2.73 -11.08
C THR A 424 -10.94 -3.59 -12.32
N SER A 425 -12.15 -3.49 -12.87
CA SER A 425 -12.38 -3.84 -14.29
C SER A 425 -11.63 -2.83 -15.17
N LEU A 426 -11.15 -3.24 -16.35
CA LEU A 426 -10.58 -2.27 -17.29
C LEU A 426 -11.63 -1.25 -17.78
N LEU A 427 -12.93 -1.53 -17.63
CA LEU A 427 -14.01 -0.60 -17.95
C LEU A 427 -14.33 0.39 -16.81
N CYS A 428 -13.51 0.42 -15.76
CA CYS A 428 -13.64 1.31 -14.62
C CYS A 428 -12.27 1.96 -14.34
N PHE A 429 -12.23 3.30 -14.28
CA PHE A 429 -11.00 4.03 -13.96
C PHE A 429 -11.30 5.10 -12.91
N PRO A 430 -10.51 5.17 -11.83
CA PRO A 430 -10.72 6.16 -10.78
C PRO A 430 -10.53 7.57 -11.34
N ALA A 431 -11.30 8.52 -10.83
CA ALA A 431 -11.19 9.93 -11.23
C ALA A 431 -9.90 10.58 -10.69
N SER A 432 -9.38 10.10 -9.55
CA SER A 432 -8.12 10.56 -8.95
C SER A 432 -7.55 9.50 -8.02
N LEU A 433 -6.21 9.41 -7.99
CA LEU A 433 -5.41 8.53 -7.13
C LEU A 433 -4.28 9.29 -6.39
N ILE A 434 -4.39 10.61 -6.27
CA ILE A 434 -3.30 11.49 -5.81
C ILE A 434 -3.02 11.32 -4.32
N GLY A 435 -1.73 11.33 -3.94
CA GLY A 435 -1.29 11.39 -2.54
C GLY A 435 -1.49 10.09 -1.75
N ASN A 436 -1.89 9.00 -2.40
CA ASN A 436 -2.00 7.70 -1.75
C ASN A 436 -0.61 7.14 -1.42
N THR A 437 -0.52 6.28 -0.40
CA THR A 437 0.74 5.63 -0.01
C THR A 437 0.56 4.14 0.25
N PHE A 438 1.61 3.35 -0.03
CA PHE A 438 1.69 1.93 0.29
C PHE A 438 2.64 1.72 1.48
N SER A 439 2.26 0.87 2.42
CA SER A 439 3.10 0.54 3.57
C SER A 439 2.94 -0.93 3.98
N GLY A 440 3.94 -1.46 4.70
CA GLY A 440 3.98 -2.87 5.07
C GLY A 440 4.03 -3.78 3.85
N ALA A 441 3.29 -4.89 3.88
CA ALA A 441 3.21 -5.89 2.82
C ALA A 441 2.13 -5.58 1.75
N SER A 442 1.83 -4.31 1.52
CA SER A 442 0.85 -3.92 0.48
C SER A 442 1.44 -4.08 -0.91
N TYR A 443 0.73 -4.73 -1.83
CA TYR A 443 1.19 -4.79 -3.22
C TYR A 443 1.18 -3.39 -3.84
N LYS A 444 2.13 -3.14 -4.73
CA LYS A 444 2.37 -1.83 -5.34
C LYS A 444 1.88 -1.85 -6.79
N GLY A 445 0.56 -1.96 -6.98
CA GLY A 445 -0.02 -2.02 -8.32
C GLY A 445 -1.55 -1.98 -8.34
N ILE A 446 -2.11 -1.91 -9.55
CA ILE A 446 -3.54 -1.90 -9.81
C ILE A 446 -3.93 -3.30 -10.26
N LYS A 447 -4.69 -4.04 -9.44
CA LYS A 447 -5.17 -5.35 -9.84
C LYS A 447 -6.29 -5.23 -10.87
N VAL A 448 -6.12 -5.90 -12.00
CA VAL A 448 -7.17 -6.08 -12.99
C VAL A 448 -8.01 -7.28 -12.60
N MET A 449 -9.34 -7.16 -12.73
CA MET A 449 -10.25 -8.26 -12.49
C MET A 449 -10.00 -9.40 -13.47
N ASN A 450 -10.25 -10.62 -12.99
CA ASN A 450 -10.34 -11.79 -13.84
C ASN A 450 -11.69 -11.73 -14.57
N GLU A 451 -11.67 -11.25 -15.81
CA GLU A 451 -12.87 -10.98 -16.62
C GLU A 451 -12.62 -11.22 -18.11
N THR A 452 -13.73 -11.24 -18.85
CA THR A 452 -13.73 -11.16 -20.32
C THR A 452 -14.08 -9.74 -20.73
N LEU A 453 -13.15 -9.07 -21.42
CA LEU A 453 -13.37 -7.75 -22.00
C LEU A 453 -14.37 -7.86 -23.16
N ASN A 454 -15.51 -7.20 -23.01
CA ASN A 454 -16.60 -7.20 -24.00
C ASN A 454 -16.86 -5.82 -24.63
N GLN A 455 -16.09 -4.79 -24.25
CA GLN A 455 -16.15 -3.45 -24.80
C GLN A 455 -14.75 -2.91 -25.06
N ASN A 456 -14.64 -2.03 -26.05
CA ASN A 456 -13.37 -1.43 -26.43
C ASN A 456 -12.82 -0.58 -25.28
N VAL A 457 -11.53 -0.74 -24.97
CA VAL A 457 -10.88 0.00 -23.90
C VAL A 457 -9.45 0.37 -24.25
N THR A 458 -9.01 1.52 -23.76
CA THR A 458 -7.62 1.95 -23.80
C THR A 458 -7.04 2.00 -22.38
N VAL A 459 -5.97 1.24 -22.14
CA VAL A 459 -5.22 1.25 -20.88
C VAL A 459 -4.14 2.33 -20.94
N ASN A 460 -4.11 3.19 -19.93
CA ASN A 460 -3.17 4.31 -19.82
C ASN A 460 -2.22 4.11 -18.63
N PRO A 461 -1.01 4.70 -18.63
CA PRO A 461 -0.23 4.89 -17.42
C PRO A 461 -1.06 5.61 -16.33
N LEU A 462 -1.05 5.10 -15.09
CA LEU A 462 -1.76 5.73 -13.98
C LEU A 462 -0.84 5.91 -12.76
N PRO A 463 -0.80 7.10 -12.15
CA PRO A 463 -0.09 7.29 -10.90
C PRO A 463 -0.86 6.62 -9.77
N PHE A 464 -0.17 5.87 -8.92
CA PHE A 464 -0.78 5.28 -7.73
C PHE A 464 0.29 4.98 -6.68
N GLY A 465 0.05 5.39 -5.43
CA GLY A 465 1.08 5.37 -4.42
C GLY A 465 2.18 6.40 -4.73
N GLU A 466 3.43 5.98 -4.55
CA GLU A 466 4.63 6.76 -4.87
C GLU A 466 5.06 6.64 -6.35
N MET A 467 4.34 5.85 -7.15
CA MET A 467 4.70 5.58 -8.55
C MET A 467 3.97 6.54 -9.50
N GLU A 468 4.71 7.17 -10.42
CA GLU A 468 4.15 7.95 -11.53
C GLU A 468 3.35 7.08 -12.53
N ASN A 469 3.66 5.79 -12.58
CA ASN A 469 3.03 4.82 -13.48
C ASN A 469 3.07 3.42 -12.87
N ALA A 470 2.02 3.09 -12.12
CA ALA A 470 1.86 1.84 -11.40
C ALA A 470 1.62 0.65 -12.36
N PRO A 471 2.14 -0.55 -12.03
CA PRO A 471 1.88 -1.74 -12.84
C PRO A 471 0.43 -2.22 -12.71
N TYR A 472 -0.12 -2.72 -13.81
CA TYR A 472 -1.39 -3.43 -13.85
C TYR A 472 -1.15 -4.92 -13.60
N ILE A 473 -1.81 -5.48 -12.59
CA ILE A 473 -1.63 -6.88 -12.17
C ILE A 473 -2.79 -7.71 -12.71
N PHE A 474 -2.50 -8.57 -13.68
CA PHE A 474 -3.44 -9.45 -14.34
C PHE A 474 -3.45 -10.85 -13.71
N GLU A 475 -4.64 -11.44 -13.71
CA GLU A 475 -4.83 -12.88 -13.64
C GLU A 475 -5.04 -13.43 -15.06
N ASN A 476 -5.79 -14.53 -15.21
CA ASN A 476 -6.35 -14.89 -16.50
C ASN A 476 -7.26 -13.77 -16.99
N TYR A 477 -7.02 -13.30 -18.21
CA TYR A 477 -7.79 -12.23 -18.84
C TYR A 477 -8.13 -12.60 -20.27
N VAL A 478 -9.37 -12.35 -20.70
CA VAL A 478 -9.83 -12.67 -22.06
C VAL A 478 -10.21 -11.39 -22.78
N VAL A 479 -9.72 -11.23 -24.00
CA VAL A 479 -9.96 -10.08 -24.87
C VAL A 479 -10.90 -10.48 -26.00
N ASP A 480 -12.20 -10.23 -25.83
CA ASP A 480 -13.26 -10.45 -26.84
C ASP A 480 -13.67 -9.14 -27.55
N ALA A 481 -13.05 -8.02 -27.20
CA ALA A 481 -13.23 -6.68 -27.78
C ALA A 481 -11.88 -6.03 -28.15
N GLU A 482 -11.85 -4.73 -28.43
CA GLU A 482 -10.58 -4.00 -28.61
C GLU A 482 -9.89 -3.74 -27.26
N LEU A 483 -8.69 -4.28 -27.08
CA LEU A 483 -7.78 -3.83 -26.03
C LEU A 483 -6.62 -3.03 -26.65
N THR A 484 -6.63 -1.72 -26.45
CA THR A 484 -5.52 -0.83 -26.80
C THR A 484 -4.70 -0.53 -25.55
N ILE A 485 -3.38 -0.65 -25.63
CA ILE A 485 -2.46 -0.35 -24.53
C ILE A 485 -1.53 0.77 -24.97
N ASN A 486 -1.52 1.88 -24.22
CA ASN A 486 -0.72 3.05 -24.54
C ASN A 486 0.75 2.91 -24.08
N PRO A 487 1.68 3.69 -24.67
CA PRO A 487 3.10 3.65 -24.33
C PRO A 487 3.39 3.75 -22.83
N GLY A 488 4.37 2.97 -22.37
CA GLY A 488 4.87 2.96 -21.00
C GLY A 488 4.05 2.12 -20.02
N VAL A 489 2.91 1.53 -20.40
CA VAL A 489 2.13 0.66 -19.50
C VAL A 489 2.92 -0.61 -19.14
N LYS A 490 2.90 -1.00 -17.85
CA LYS A 490 3.42 -2.30 -17.40
C LYS A 490 2.26 -3.23 -17.07
N CYS A 491 2.20 -4.38 -17.71
CA CYS A 491 1.28 -5.48 -17.47
C CYS A 491 2.04 -6.63 -16.80
N LYS A 492 1.73 -6.88 -15.53
CA LYS A 492 2.33 -7.95 -14.73
C LYS A 492 1.32 -9.07 -14.49
N PHE A 493 1.74 -10.32 -14.58
CA PHE A 493 0.86 -11.47 -14.47
C PHE A 493 1.13 -12.28 -13.20
N LEU A 494 0.06 -12.68 -12.52
CA LEU A 494 0.16 -13.64 -11.41
C LEU A 494 0.64 -15.00 -11.92
N ASP A 495 1.11 -15.81 -10.98
CA ASP A 495 1.67 -17.12 -11.28
C ASP A 495 0.67 -18.03 -12.03
N ASN A 496 1.13 -18.71 -13.08
CA ASN A 496 0.35 -19.60 -13.95
C ASN A 496 -0.85 -18.92 -14.65
N THR A 497 -0.75 -17.64 -15.00
CA THR A 497 -1.81 -16.91 -15.72
C THR A 497 -1.40 -16.43 -17.11
N LYS A 498 -2.39 -16.04 -17.94
CA LYS A 498 -2.19 -15.54 -19.31
C LYS A 498 -3.24 -14.50 -19.69
N ILE A 499 -2.95 -13.77 -20.75
CA ILE A 499 -3.97 -13.07 -21.54
C ILE A 499 -4.31 -13.88 -22.80
N THR A 500 -5.60 -14.06 -23.08
CA THR A 500 -6.10 -14.74 -24.28
C THR A 500 -6.82 -13.73 -25.17
N VAL A 501 -6.38 -13.59 -26.41
CA VAL A 501 -6.90 -12.65 -27.41
C VAL A 501 -7.76 -13.41 -28.40
N ASN A 502 -9.07 -13.21 -28.32
CA ASN A 502 -10.05 -13.77 -29.25
C ASN A 502 -10.52 -12.74 -30.29
N ARG A 503 -10.20 -11.45 -30.09
CA ARG A 503 -10.47 -10.39 -31.06
C ARG A 503 -9.20 -9.66 -31.46
N TRP A 504 -8.87 -8.50 -30.89
CA TRP A 504 -7.58 -7.87 -31.19
C TRP A 504 -6.95 -7.18 -29.97
N LEU A 505 -5.62 -7.20 -29.97
CA LEU A 505 -4.76 -6.53 -28.99
C LEU A 505 -3.83 -5.58 -29.75
N LYS A 506 -3.91 -4.28 -29.41
CA LYS A 506 -3.07 -3.24 -30.00
C LYS A 506 -2.19 -2.62 -28.92
N ALA A 507 -0.96 -3.12 -28.82
CA ALA A 507 0.06 -2.64 -27.89
C ALA A 507 1.17 -1.94 -28.70
N ILE A 508 1.06 -0.61 -28.83
CA ILE A 508 2.00 0.20 -29.61
C ILE A 508 2.67 1.20 -28.65
N GLY A 509 3.86 0.82 -28.19
CA GLY A 509 4.75 1.67 -27.41
C GLY A 509 5.60 2.60 -28.27
N THR A 510 6.58 3.23 -27.64
CA THR A 510 7.68 3.93 -28.32
C THR A 510 9.03 3.42 -27.78
N PRO A 511 10.16 3.68 -28.46
CA PRO A 511 11.48 3.33 -27.92
C PRO A 511 11.72 3.87 -26.50
N GLU A 512 11.26 5.08 -26.20
CA GLU A 512 11.42 5.76 -24.91
C GLU A 512 10.46 5.22 -23.84
N LYS A 513 9.29 4.71 -24.27
CA LYS A 513 8.22 4.25 -23.38
C LYS A 513 7.66 2.92 -23.89
N PRO A 514 8.46 1.83 -23.82
CA PRO A 514 8.00 0.53 -24.24
C PRO A 514 6.85 0.05 -23.35
N ILE A 515 5.97 -0.77 -23.91
CA ILE A 515 4.94 -1.49 -23.15
C ILE A 515 5.58 -2.79 -22.65
N VAL A 516 5.40 -3.12 -21.37
CA VAL A 516 6.04 -4.29 -20.76
C VAL A 516 5.00 -5.33 -20.36
N PHE A 517 5.20 -6.58 -20.77
CA PHE A 517 4.46 -7.75 -20.28
C PHE A 517 5.42 -8.68 -19.54
N THR A 518 5.16 -8.95 -18.26
CA THR A 518 6.09 -9.71 -17.42
C THR A 518 5.39 -10.40 -16.24
N SER A 519 6.15 -11.13 -15.43
CA SER A 519 5.65 -11.74 -14.19
C SER A 519 5.44 -10.69 -13.08
N ILE A 520 4.55 -10.97 -12.13
CA ILE A 520 4.44 -10.16 -10.90
C ILE A 520 5.76 -10.07 -10.12
N TYR A 521 6.59 -11.11 -10.20
CA TYR A 521 7.90 -11.21 -9.52
C TYR A 521 9.04 -10.47 -10.25
N ASP A 522 8.73 -9.71 -11.31
CA ASP A 522 9.74 -8.96 -12.06
C ASP A 522 9.97 -7.58 -11.46
N ASP A 523 10.88 -7.49 -10.50
CA ASP A 523 11.20 -6.23 -9.84
C ASP A 523 11.81 -5.20 -10.79
N TYR A 524 12.45 -5.66 -11.86
CA TYR A 524 13.11 -4.81 -12.84
C TYR A 524 12.14 -3.76 -13.40
N TYR A 525 10.99 -4.16 -13.96
CA TYR A 525 10.01 -3.21 -14.49
C TYR A 525 8.89 -2.92 -13.50
N GLY A 526 8.72 -1.67 -13.06
CA GLY A 526 7.61 -1.30 -12.17
C GLY A 526 7.79 -1.70 -10.70
N GLY A 527 8.99 -2.18 -10.33
CA GLY A 527 9.39 -2.45 -8.96
C GLY A 527 8.78 -3.69 -8.31
N ASP A 528 9.18 -3.91 -7.05
CA ASP A 528 8.68 -4.95 -6.14
C ASP A 528 7.17 -4.80 -5.91
N THR A 529 6.40 -5.40 -6.82
CA THR A 529 4.95 -5.23 -6.95
C THR A 529 4.20 -6.09 -5.95
N ASN A 530 4.72 -7.25 -5.60
CA ASN A 530 4.19 -8.19 -4.61
C ASN A 530 4.71 -7.96 -3.18
N ALA A 531 5.54 -6.94 -2.98
CA ALA A 531 6.02 -6.50 -1.67
C ALA A 531 6.76 -7.58 -0.88
N ASP A 532 7.53 -8.42 -1.56
CA ASP A 532 8.36 -9.46 -0.94
C ASP A 532 9.86 -9.16 -1.04
N SER A 533 10.22 -7.94 -1.43
CA SER A 533 11.61 -7.53 -1.66
C SER A 533 12.27 -8.49 -2.65
N THR A 534 13.47 -9.00 -2.38
CA THR A 534 14.17 -9.89 -3.30
C THR A 534 13.85 -11.38 -3.07
N ALA A 535 12.76 -11.70 -2.38
CA ALA A 535 12.46 -13.09 -1.98
C ALA A 535 12.10 -13.98 -3.18
N THR A 536 11.43 -13.42 -4.18
CA THR A 536 11.12 -14.12 -5.43
C THR A 536 11.88 -13.49 -6.60
N VAL A 537 12.30 -14.33 -7.56
CA VAL A 537 13.04 -13.89 -8.74
C VAL A 537 12.31 -14.38 -9.98
N ALA A 538 11.88 -13.46 -10.84
CA ALA A 538 11.16 -13.82 -12.06
C ALA A 538 11.95 -14.76 -12.97
N ASN A 539 11.26 -15.75 -13.54
CA ASN A 539 11.81 -16.68 -14.54
C ASN A 539 10.73 -17.10 -15.55
N GLY A 540 11.17 -17.70 -16.67
CA GLY A 540 10.34 -18.18 -17.77
C GLY A 540 9.36 -19.33 -17.46
N SER A 541 8.94 -19.55 -16.21
CA SER A 541 7.89 -20.51 -15.84
C SER A 541 6.73 -19.87 -15.07
N HIS A 542 6.81 -18.59 -14.72
CA HIS A 542 5.83 -17.97 -13.83
C HIS A 542 4.51 -17.57 -14.51
N TRP A 543 4.51 -17.22 -15.79
CA TRP A 543 3.27 -16.89 -16.49
C TRP A 543 3.28 -17.44 -17.90
N TYR A 544 2.10 -17.68 -18.47
CA TYR A 544 1.93 -18.43 -19.71
C TYR A 544 1.96 -17.55 -20.98
N GLY A 545 2.21 -16.25 -20.85
CA GLY A 545 2.34 -15.35 -21.99
C GLY A 545 1.04 -14.78 -22.55
N ILE A 546 1.13 -14.32 -23.80
CA ILE A 546 0.02 -13.78 -24.59
C ILE A 546 -0.39 -14.83 -25.61
N GLN A 547 -1.65 -15.28 -25.56
CA GLN A 547 -2.20 -16.25 -26.50
C GLN A 547 -3.13 -15.58 -27.50
N PHE A 548 -2.81 -15.64 -28.79
CA PHE A 548 -3.70 -15.29 -29.90
C PHE A 548 -4.44 -16.54 -30.38
N ALA A 549 -5.76 -16.56 -30.20
CA ALA A 549 -6.63 -17.65 -30.64
C ALA A 549 -7.00 -17.50 -32.12
N ASP A 550 -7.47 -18.58 -32.75
CA ASP A 550 -7.87 -18.61 -34.18
C ASP A 550 -8.94 -17.57 -34.54
N ALA A 551 -9.75 -17.16 -33.55
CA ALA A 551 -10.75 -16.12 -33.71
C ALA A 551 -10.18 -14.68 -33.78
N SER A 552 -8.90 -14.48 -33.46
CA SER A 552 -8.29 -13.16 -33.45
C SER A 552 -8.25 -12.53 -34.84
N ILE A 553 -8.37 -11.21 -34.90
CA ILE A 553 -8.32 -10.44 -36.13
C ILE A 553 -6.86 -10.04 -36.35
N ASP A 554 -6.15 -10.85 -37.14
CA ASP A 554 -4.69 -10.75 -37.37
C ASP A 554 -4.21 -9.34 -37.73
N ALA A 555 -4.92 -8.66 -38.63
CA ALA A 555 -4.54 -7.32 -39.13
C ALA A 555 -4.50 -6.25 -38.01
N ASP A 556 -5.29 -6.43 -36.96
CA ASP A 556 -5.43 -5.49 -35.85
C ASP A 556 -4.66 -5.94 -34.60
N CYS A 557 -4.12 -7.16 -34.60
CA CYS A 557 -3.24 -7.67 -33.55
C CYS A 557 -1.80 -7.18 -33.78
N GLN A 558 -1.41 -6.13 -33.07
CA GLN A 558 -0.13 -5.43 -33.28
C GLN A 558 0.60 -5.24 -31.95
N LEU A 559 1.82 -5.76 -31.87
CA LEU A 559 2.78 -5.47 -30.81
C LEU A 559 3.95 -4.70 -31.43
N LYS A 560 4.15 -3.46 -31.00
CA LYS A 560 5.22 -2.58 -31.46
C LYS A 560 5.90 -1.85 -30.31
N HIS A 561 7.24 -1.87 -30.22
CA HIS A 561 8.00 -1.35 -29.06
C HIS A 561 7.50 -1.97 -27.74
N VAL A 562 7.49 -3.31 -27.72
CA VAL A 562 6.97 -4.11 -26.60
C VAL A 562 8.10 -4.96 -26.03
N ILE A 563 8.14 -5.11 -24.71
CA ILE A 563 9.03 -6.03 -24.02
C ILE A 563 8.18 -7.15 -23.42
N VAL A 564 8.48 -8.40 -23.78
CA VAL A 564 7.83 -9.59 -23.19
C VAL A 564 8.88 -10.42 -22.48
N LYS A 565 8.74 -10.55 -21.16
CA LYS A 565 9.78 -11.12 -20.29
C LYS A 565 9.25 -12.20 -19.35
N ASN A 566 10.12 -13.17 -19.00
CA ASN A 566 9.87 -14.18 -17.97
C ASN A 566 8.61 -15.04 -18.21
N ALA A 567 8.20 -15.24 -19.45
CA ALA A 567 7.06 -16.07 -19.83
C ALA A 567 7.47 -17.51 -20.15
N TYR A 568 6.55 -18.45 -19.96
CA TYR A 568 6.67 -19.82 -20.43
C TYR A 568 6.60 -19.90 -21.96
N GLU A 569 5.61 -19.25 -22.56
CA GLU A 569 5.50 -19.06 -24.01
C GLU A 569 5.16 -17.60 -24.25
N ALA A 570 6.14 -16.74 -24.58
CA ALA A 570 5.90 -15.28 -24.58
C ALA A 570 4.72 -14.88 -25.47
N ILE A 571 4.69 -15.41 -26.69
CA ILE A 571 3.56 -15.36 -27.63
C ILE A 571 3.22 -16.78 -28.07
N THR A 572 1.95 -17.18 -27.89
CA THR A 572 1.38 -18.38 -28.50
C THR A 572 0.39 -17.96 -29.58
N THR A 573 0.52 -18.51 -30.78
CA THR A 573 -0.49 -18.34 -31.84
C THR A 573 -1.10 -19.68 -32.18
N THR A 574 -2.43 -19.73 -32.31
CA THR A 574 -3.17 -20.93 -32.70
C THR A 574 -4.07 -20.58 -33.87
N GLY A 575 -3.58 -20.77 -35.10
CA GLY A 575 -4.29 -20.33 -36.31
C GLY A 575 -4.27 -18.80 -36.55
N ALA A 576 -3.78 -18.03 -35.58
CA ALA A 576 -3.60 -16.59 -35.66
C ALA A 576 -2.23 -16.16 -36.23
N SER A 577 -2.15 -14.94 -36.73
CA SER A 577 -0.96 -14.33 -37.38
C SER A 577 -0.79 -12.85 -36.99
N PRO A 578 -0.50 -12.52 -35.70
CA PRO A 578 -0.25 -11.15 -35.27
C PRO A 578 1.01 -10.55 -35.91
N THR A 579 1.09 -9.22 -35.90
CA THR A 579 2.30 -8.47 -36.29
C THR A 579 3.13 -8.12 -35.06
N LEU A 580 4.38 -8.57 -35.06
CA LEU A 580 5.37 -8.33 -34.01
C LEU A 580 6.52 -7.52 -34.62
N GLU A 581 6.57 -6.24 -34.31
CA GLU A 581 7.58 -5.30 -34.82
C GLU A 581 8.32 -4.69 -33.63
N TYR A 582 9.66 -4.65 -33.61
CA TYR A 582 10.36 -4.03 -32.48
C TYR A 582 9.94 -4.61 -31.10
N VAL A 583 9.80 -5.93 -31.04
CA VAL A 583 9.48 -6.64 -29.80
C VAL A 583 10.76 -7.24 -29.23
N THR A 584 11.01 -7.00 -27.95
CA THR A 584 12.13 -7.58 -27.21
C THR A 584 11.64 -8.73 -26.35
N PHE A 585 12.11 -9.93 -26.67
CA PHE A 585 11.85 -11.15 -25.92
C PHE A 585 13.02 -11.45 -25.00
N TYR A 586 12.77 -11.47 -23.70
CA TYR A 586 13.83 -11.56 -22.69
C TYR A 586 13.55 -12.66 -21.65
N THR A 587 14.49 -13.57 -21.46
CA THR A 587 14.44 -14.66 -20.44
C THR A 587 13.14 -15.50 -20.42
N ASN A 588 12.49 -15.65 -21.57
CA ASN A 588 11.34 -16.54 -21.74
C ASN A 588 11.80 -17.99 -21.97
N ARG A 589 10.90 -18.95 -21.84
CA ARG A 589 11.20 -20.32 -22.27
C ARG A 589 11.18 -20.43 -23.80
N ASN A 590 10.07 -20.13 -24.45
CA ASN A 590 10.09 -19.77 -25.87
C ASN A 590 9.55 -18.35 -26.06
N ALA A 591 9.98 -17.67 -27.13
CA ALA A 591 9.44 -16.35 -27.48
C ALA A 591 8.17 -16.46 -28.33
N VAL A 592 8.22 -17.17 -29.46
CA VAL A 592 7.05 -17.34 -30.32
C VAL A 592 6.78 -18.82 -30.60
N GLN A 593 5.61 -19.29 -30.17
CA GLN A 593 5.12 -20.65 -30.34
C GLN A 593 3.95 -20.65 -31.33
N ALA A 594 4.23 -20.97 -32.59
CA ALA A 594 3.26 -20.92 -33.67
C ALA A 594 2.66 -22.30 -33.97
N THR A 595 1.35 -22.46 -33.72
CA THR A 595 0.60 -23.71 -33.86
C THR A 595 -0.55 -23.56 -34.87
N GLY A 596 -0.96 -24.66 -35.49
CA GLY A 596 -1.99 -24.67 -36.52
C GLY A 596 -1.54 -23.99 -37.82
N ALA A 597 -2.45 -23.22 -38.44
CA ALA A 597 -2.19 -22.47 -39.66
C ALA A 597 -1.69 -21.04 -39.36
N SER A 598 -0.79 -20.88 -38.39
CA SER A 598 -0.24 -19.58 -37.98
C SER A 598 0.91 -19.11 -38.88
N ASN A 599 0.91 -17.81 -39.23
CA ASN A 599 1.99 -17.15 -39.96
C ASN A 599 2.27 -15.74 -39.43
N PRO A 600 2.67 -15.59 -38.15
CA PRO A 600 2.95 -14.28 -37.58
C PRO A 600 4.05 -13.54 -38.36
N VAL A 601 3.93 -12.22 -38.46
CA VAL A 601 4.96 -11.35 -39.02
C VAL A 601 5.90 -10.95 -37.90
N ILE A 602 7.17 -11.32 -38.00
CA ILE A 602 8.20 -10.99 -37.00
C ILE A 602 9.26 -10.14 -37.69
N ASP A 603 9.40 -8.90 -37.27
CA ASP A 603 10.32 -7.94 -37.89
C ASP A 603 10.98 -7.04 -36.83
N ASN A 604 12.27 -6.74 -37.01
CA ASN A 604 13.04 -5.87 -36.10
C ASN A 604 12.95 -6.30 -34.60
N CYS A 605 12.78 -7.59 -34.32
CA CYS A 605 12.63 -8.12 -32.97
C CYS A 605 13.96 -8.60 -32.39
N ASP A 606 14.07 -8.56 -31.06
CA ASP A 606 15.28 -8.97 -30.34
C ASP A 606 15.00 -10.19 -29.46
N PHE A 607 15.82 -11.23 -29.57
CA PHE A 607 15.69 -12.45 -28.79
C PHE A 607 16.89 -12.66 -27.87
N VAL A 608 16.65 -12.63 -26.55
CA VAL A 608 17.70 -12.69 -25.52
C VAL A 608 17.39 -13.72 -24.46
N GLY A 609 18.29 -14.68 -24.28
CA GLY A 609 18.27 -15.61 -23.15
C GLY A 609 17.07 -16.56 -23.15
N MET A 610 16.59 -17.00 -24.32
CA MET A 610 15.54 -18.02 -24.38
C MET A 610 16.10 -19.34 -23.86
N SER A 611 15.39 -20.02 -22.95
CA SER A 611 15.84 -21.35 -22.50
C SER A 611 15.52 -22.46 -23.50
N GLN A 612 14.65 -22.21 -24.48
CA GLN A 612 14.33 -23.09 -25.60
C GLN A 612 14.40 -22.34 -26.94
N ARG A 613 13.35 -22.35 -27.76
CA ARG A 613 13.35 -21.74 -29.09
C ARG A 613 12.87 -20.30 -29.02
N ALA A 614 13.57 -19.40 -29.70
CA ALA A 614 13.09 -18.06 -29.98
C ALA A 614 11.86 -18.12 -30.89
N VAL A 615 11.90 -18.87 -31.99
CA VAL A 615 10.73 -19.08 -32.86
C VAL A 615 10.55 -20.56 -33.13
N ASN A 616 9.39 -21.09 -32.73
CA ASN A 616 9.00 -22.48 -32.91
C ASN A 616 7.78 -22.56 -33.84
N ASN A 617 8.03 -22.87 -35.10
CA ASN A 617 7.02 -23.20 -36.10
C ASN A 617 6.65 -24.68 -35.96
N VAL A 618 5.60 -24.96 -35.18
CA VAL A 618 5.29 -26.33 -34.73
C VAL A 618 4.78 -27.19 -35.88
N ASN A 619 3.83 -26.68 -36.65
CA ASN A 619 3.16 -27.42 -37.71
C ASN A 619 3.82 -27.22 -39.08
N GLN A 620 4.61 -26.16 -39.26
CA GLN A 620 5.27 -25.81 -40.52
C GLN A 620 4.31 -25.66 -41.70
N SER A 621 3.07 -25.25 -41.41
CA SER A 621 2.03 -24.95 -42.42
C SER A 621 2.45 -23.81 -43.35
N PHE A 622 3.28 -22.89 -42.84
CA PHE A 622 3.87 -21.76 -43.57
C PHE A 622 5.35 -21.64 -43.23
N THR A 623 6.12 -20.90 -44.06
CA THR A 623 7.45 -20.43 -43.66
C THR A 623 7.29 -19.08 -42.96
N ILE A 624 7.51 -19.05 -41.65
CA ILE A 624 7.40 -17.83 -40.83
C ILE A 624 8.53 -16.86 -41.22
N GLN A 625 8.20 -15.60 -41.49
CA GLN A 625 9.18 -14.56 -41.76
C GLN A 625 9.59 -13.90 -40.43
N ALA A 626 10.88 -14.03 -40.07
CA ALA A 626 11.49 -13.46 -38.88
C ALA A 626 12.74 -12.65 -39.25
N GLN A 627 12.52 -11.50 -39.88
CA GLN A 627 13.55 -10.71 -40.56
C GLN A 627 14.01 -9.54 -39.69
N ASN A 628 15.22 -9.01 -39.98
CA ASN A 628 15.83 -7.90 -39.26
C ASN A 628 15.95 -8.12 -37.74
N CYS A 629 15.95 -9.38 -37.29
CA CYS A 629 15.95 -9.72 -35.87
C CYS A 629 17.36 -9.94 -35.32
N TRP A 630 17.56 -9.63 -34.04
CA TRP A 630 18.75 -10.01 -33.27
C TRP A 630 18.53 -11.37 -32.59
N TRP A 631 19.49 -12.28 -32.76
CA TRP A 631 19.39 -13.68 -32.29
C TRP A 631 20.42 -14.02 -31.22
N GLY A 632 20.81 -13.04 -30.41
CA GLY A 632 21.87 -13.17 -29.39
C GLY A 632 23.28 -13.22 -29.96
N SER A 633 23.43 -13.27 -31.29
CA SER A 633 24.72 -13.35 -31.98
C SER A 633 24.64 -12.74 -33.37
N ALA A 634 25.73 -12.10 -33.80
CA ALA A 634 25.90 -11.60 -35.16
C ALA A 634 25.94 -12.73 -36.22
N GLU A 635 26.13 -13.99 -35.79
CA GLU A 635 26.01 -15.17 -36.67
C GLU A 635 24.55 -15.58 -36.95
N GLY A 636 23.58 -14.97 -36.28
CA GLY A 636 22.16 -15.35 -36.37
C GLY A 636 21.81 -16.60 -35.56
N PRO A 637 20.60 -17.13 -35.72
CA PRO A 637 20.09 -18.23 -34.90
C PRO A 637 20.62 -19.59 -35.36
N VAL A 638 20.38 -20.63 -34.56
CA VAL A 638 20.68 -22.02 -34.88
C VAL A 638 19.39 -22.83 -35.00
N VAL A 639 19.28 -23.71 -36.00
CA VAL A 639 18.15 -24.65 -36.09
C VAL A 639 18.39 -25.79 -35.09
N ALA A 640 17.68 -25.76 -33.96
CA ALA A 640 17.91 -26.69 -32.84
C ALA A 640 16.68 -26.77 -31.93
N THR A 641 16.70 -27.65 -30.91
CA THR A 641 15.67 -27.72 -29.86
C THR A 641 15.89 -26.74 -28.71
N GLY A 642 17.06 -26.09 -28.65
CA GLY A 642 17.45 -25.11 -27.64
C GLY A 642 18.71 -24.35 -28.08
N PRO A 643 19.04 -23.22 -27.43
CA PRO A 643 20.11 -22.31 -27.85
C PRO A 643 21.49 -23.00 -27.83
N SER A 644 22.43 -22.49 -28.62
CA SER A 644 23.80 -22.99 -28.70
C SER A 644 24.80 -21.84 -28.61
N GLY A 645 25.58 -21.81 -27.53
CA GLY A 645 26.41 -20.64 -27.21
C GLY A 645 25.52 -19.41 -27.03
N THR A 646 25.85 -18.31 -27.70
CA THR A 646 25.06 -17.08 -27.69
C THR A 646 23.91 -17.07 -28.70
N ARG A 647 23.86 -18.05 -29.62
CA ARG A 647 22.87 -18.12 -30.71
C ARG A 647 21.54 -18.69 -30.20
N GLN A 648 20.47 -17.94 -30.41
CA GLN A 648 19.11 -18.39 -30.09
C GLN A 648 18.66 -19.51 -31.05
N ALA A 649 17.81 -20.42 -30.56
CA ALA A 649 17.33 -21.54 -31.37
C ALA A 649 16.03 -21.25 -32.11
N ILE A 650 15.89 -21.83 -33.29
CA ILE A 650 14.66 -21.83 -34.10
C ILE A 650 14.32 -23.25 -34.55
N SER A 651 13.07 -23.48 -34.93
CA SER A 651 12.68 -24.68 -35.68
C SER A 651 13.02 -24.56 -37.18
N GLU A 652 12.86 -25.65 -37.92
CA GLU A 652 12.73 -25.58 -39.37
C GLU A 652 11.47 -24.74 -39.76
N GLY A 653 11.44 -24.25 -41.01
CA GLY A 653 10.31 -23.44 -41.49
C GLY A 653 10.28 -21.99 -40.99
N VAL A 654 11.42 -21.43 -40.57
CA VAL A 654 11.57 -20.01 -40.20
C VAL A 654 12.61 -19.36 -41.12
N ASN A 655 12.21 -18.33 -41.87
CA ASN A 655 13.11 -17.52 -42.68
C ASN A 655 13.63 -16.33 -41.88
N VAL A 656 14.95 -16.27 -41.68
CA VAL A 656 15.61 -15.27 -40.84
C VAL A 656 16.40 -14.22 -41.63
N THR A 657 16.36 -14.26 -42.97
CA THR A 657 17.19 -13.36 -43.79
C THR A 657 16.40 -12.12 -44.21
N PRO A 658 16.94 -10.89 -44.00
CA PRO A 658 18.24 -10.57 -43.39
C PRO A 658 18.24 -10.67 -41.85
N ILE A 659 19.41 -10.93 -41.25
CA ILE A 659 19.63 -10.88 -39.79
C ILE A 659 20.20 -9.53 -39.36
N PHE A 660 19.93 -9.12 -38.12
CA PHE A 660 20.59 -7.96 -37.50
C PHE A 660 21.92 -8.37 -36.85
N THR A 661 22.97 -7.55 -36.97
CA THR A 661 24.35 -7.92 -36.56
C THR A 661 25.01 -6.94 -35.58
N ALA A 662 24.33 -5.85 -35.21
CA ALA A 662 24.91 -4.74 -34.44
C ALA A 662 24.52 -4.72 -32.94
N GLY A 663 24.10 -5.85 -32.38
CA GLY A 663 23.58 -5.94 -31.00
C GLY A 663 22.06 -5.75 -30.93
N LEU A 664 21.52 -5.42 -29.76
CA LEU A 664 20.07 -5.18 -29.59
C LEU A 664 19.61 -3.91 -30.29
N ASN A 665 18.45 -3.97 -30.97
CA ASN A 665 17.72 -2.80 -31.46
C ASN A 665 17.05 -2.04 -30.32
N GLN A 666 16.60 -2.76 -29.29
CA GLN A 666 15.95 -2.23 -28.08
C GLN A 666 16.57 -2.86 -26.83
N PRO A 667 17.76 -2.37 -26.43
CA PRO A 667 18.35 -2.77 -25.17
C PRO A 667 17.42 -2.48 -23.98
N LEU A 668 17.56 -3.28 -22.93
CA LEU A 668 16.94 -2.96 -21.65
C LEU A 668 17.55 -1.68 -21.08
N ILE A 669 16.84 -1.02 -20.17
CA ILE A 669 17.37 0.14 -19.45
C ILE A 669 18.63 -0.28 -18.67
N GLY A 670 19.71 0.48 -18.82
CA GLY A 670 21.02 0.14 -18.27
C GLY A 670 21.85 -0.84 -19.08
N ASP A 671 21.36 -1.47 -20.15
CA ASP A 671 22.17 -2.31 -21.07
C ASP A 671 22.74 -1.46 -22.22
N VAL A 672 23.65 -0.55 -21.87
CA VAL A 672 24.24 0.42 -22.81
C VAL A 672 25.18 -0.24 -23.82
N SER A 673 25.76 -1.38 -23.45
CA SER A 673 26.60 -2.20 -24.34
C SER A 673 25.79 -3.02 -25.35
N THR A 674 24.46 -3.05 -25.22
CA THR A 674 23.48 -3.74 -26.08
C THR A 674 23.73 -5.24 -26.22
N ASN A 675 24.33 -5.84 -25.20
CA ASN A 675 24.77 -7.24 -25.22
C ASN A 675 23.74 -8.20 -24.57
N GLY A 676 22.64 -7.67 -24.06
CA GLY A 676 21.59 -8.42 -23.38
C GLY A 676 21.82 -8.60 -21.89
N THR A 677 22.81 -7.96 -21.28
CA THR A 677 23.10 -8.06 -19.84
C THR A 677 23.46 -6.70 -19.26
N VAL A 678 22.77 -6.30 -18.19
CA VAL A 678 23.11 -5.08 -17.43
C VAL A 678 24.26 -5.40 -16.47
N GLN A 679 25.37 -4.69 -16.60
CA GLN A 679 26.61 -4.90 -15.86
C GLN A 679 27.33 -3.58 -15.56
N ALA A 680 28.36 -3.63 -14.70
CA ALA A 680 29.16 -2.45 -14.34
C ALA A 680 29.88 -1.82 -15.56
N TYR A 681 30.10 -2.60 -16.62
CA TYR A 681 30.64 -2.06 -17.87
C TYR A 681 29.68 -1.06 -18.52
N ASP A 682 28.36 -1.26 -18.45
CA ASP A 682 27.38 -0.32 -18.98
C ASP A 682 27.42 1.01 -18.23
N ALA A 683 27.52 0.97 -16.90
CA ALA A 683 27.73 2.17 -16.08
C ALA A 683 28.99 2.94 -16.51
N SER A 684 30.07 2.25 -16.89
CA SER A 684 31.28 2.91 -17.40
C SER A 684 31.06 3.59 -18.75
N LEU A 685 30.18 3.06 -19.61
CA LEU A 685 29.79 3.69 -20.87
C LEU A 685 28.95 4.94 -20.63
N VAL A 686 28.03 4.89 -19.66
CA VAL A 686 27.26 6.06 -19.21
C VAL A 686 28.18 7.19 -18.75
N LEU A 687 29.15 6.89 -17.87
CA LEU A 687 30.11 7.91 -17.39
C LEU A 687 30.94 8.52 -18.52
N GLN A 688 31.39 7.71 -19.49
CA GLN A 688 32.10 8.21 -20.66
C GLN A 688 31.22 9.08 -21.56
N ALA A 689 29.93 8.74 -21.71
CA ALA A 689 28.97 9.52 -22.47
C ALA A 689 28.62 10.85 -21.77
N ALA A 690 28.47 10.84 -20.44
CA ALA A 690 28.18 12.04 -19.63
C ALA A 690 29.24 13.13 -19.80
N ILE A 691 30.52 12.74 -19.92
CA ILE A 691 31.63 13.67 -20.22
C ILE A 691 31.88 13.87 -21.72
N SER A 692 31.02 13.33 -22.59
CA SER A 692 31.16 13.39 -24.05
C SER A 692 32.50 12.82 -24.58
N ALA A 693 33.06 11.80 -23.91
CA ALA A 693 34.24 11.07 -24.40
C ALA A 693 33.88 10.04 -25.47
N ILE A 694 32.63 9.55 -25.46
CA ILE A 694 32.05 8.69 -26.50
C ILE A 694 30.72 9.28 -26.98
N THR A 695 30.28 8.83 -28.16
CA THR A 695 28.96 9.14 -28.70
C THR A 695 28.13 7.86 -28.74
N LEU A 696 27.02 7.85 -28.02
CA LEU A 696 26.07 6.74 -28.01
C LEU A 696 25.11 6.87 -29.20
N ASN A 697 24.70 5.73 -29.76
CA ASN A 697 23.62 5.72 -30.74
C ASN A 697 22.25 5.93 -30.03
N PRO A 698 21.15 6.19 -30.77
CA PRO A 698 19.86 6.47 -30.15
C PRO A 698 19.36 5.39 -29.17
N ALA A 699 19.52 4.11 -29.50
CA ALA A 699 19.10 3.01 -28.62
C ALA A 699 19.93 2.94 -27.33
N GLN A 700 21.24 3.15 -27.45
CA GLN A 700 22.16 3.20 -26.30
C GLN A 700 21.90 4.42 -25.41
N THR A 701 21.55 5.58 -25.99
CA THR A 701 21.17 6.77 -25.23
C THR A 701 19.93 6.49 -24.37
N LEU A 702 18.94 5.79 -24.90
CA LEU A 702 17.73 5.41 -24.13
C LEU A 702 18.04 4.39 -23.03
N ALA A 703 18.94 3.44 -23.29
CA ALA A 703 19.40 2.54 -22.23
C ALA A 703 20.26 3.26 -21.18
N ALA A 704 20.99 4.31 -21.57
CA ALA A 704 21.87 5.05 -20.66
C ALA A 704 21.11 5.97 -19.70
N ASP A 705 19.88 6.39 -20.03
CA ASP A 705 18.99 7.18 -19.18
C ASP A 705 18.21 6.24 -18.23
N ALA A 706 18.87 5.82 -17.15
CA ALA A 706 18.32 4.89 -16.16
C ALA A 706 17.38 5.59 -15.16
N SER A 707 17.52 6.89 -14.97
CA SER A 707 16.63 7.71 -14.14
C SER A 707 15.32 8.06 -14.86
N GLY A 708 15.36 8.12 -16.20
CA GLY A 708 14.24 8.52 -17.05
C GLY A 708 14.04 10.04 -17.10
N ASP A 709 15.06 10.84 -16.79
CA ASP A 709 15.01 12.31 -16.78
C ASP A 709 15.30 12.94 -18.16
N GLY A 710 15.73 12.12 -19.13
CA GLY A 710 16.08 12.52 -20.49
C GLY A 710 17.53 12.95 -20.69
N SER A 711 18.35 12.95 -19.63
CA SER A 711 19.78 13.26 -19.65
C SER A 711 20.61 12.00 -19.42
N ILE A 712 21.88 12.03 -19.83
CA ILE A 712 22.86 10.99 -19.46
C ILE A 712 23.80 11.60 -18.43
N THR A 713 23.75 11.08 -17.21
CA THR A 713 24.46 11.63 -16.06
C THR A 713 25.22 10.55 -15.28
N ALA A 714 26.08 10.97 -14.35
CA ALA A 714 26.69 10.04 -13.41
C ALA A 714 25.68 9.36 -12.48
N TYR A 715 24.48 9.92 -12.32
CA TYR A 715 23.43 9.29 -11.51
C TYR A 715 22.84 8.06 -12.20
N ASP A 716 22.67 8.10 -13.52
CA ASP A 716 22.24 6.92 -14.29
C ASP A 716 23.22 5.76 -14.13
N ALA A 717 24.52 6.05 -14.20
CA ALA A 717 25.57 5.06 -13.94
C ALA A 717 25.48 4.50 -12.52
N THR A 718 25.09 5.34 -11.54
CA THR A 718 24.88 4.91 -10.15
C THR A 718 23.71 3.94 -10.05
N LEU A 719 22.58 4.22 -10.69
CA LEU A 719 21.40 3.33 -10.70
C LEU A 719 21.72 1.96 -11.34
N ILE A 720 22.49 1.96 -12.43
CA ILE A 720 22.99 0.72 -13.04
C ILE A 720 23.88 -0.05 -12.06
N LEU A 721 24.80 0.62 -11.35
CA LEU A 721 25.66 -0.02 -10.36
C LEU A 721 24.88 -0.55 -9.15
N GLU A 722 23.84 0.16 -8.69
CA GLU A 722 22.96 -0.32 -7.63
C GLU A 722 22.23 -1.61 -8.03
N TYR A 723 21.76 -1.67 -9.28
CA TYR A 723 21.15 -2.86 -9.85
C TYR A 723 22.12 -4.04 -9.91
N VAL A 724 23.32 -3.80 -10.45
CA VAL A 724 24.36 -4.82 -10.55
C VAL A 724 24.82 -5.31 -9.17
N ALA A 725 24.84 -4.43 -8.17
CA ALA A 725 25.19 -4.75 -6.79
C ALA A 725 24.04 -5.42 -6.00
N GLY A 726 22.82 -5.50 -6.55
CA GLY A 726 21.64 -6.01 -5.85
C GLY A 726 21.13 -5.09 -4.74
N ILE A 727 21.50 -3.80 -4.76
CA ILE A 727 21.05 -2.78 -3.82
C ILE A 727 19.66 -2.26 -4.23
N ASN A 728 19.44 -2.12 -5.54
CA ASN A 728 18.17 -1.68 -6.13
C ASN A 728 17.77 -2.61 -7.28
N SER A 729 16.68 -3.34 -7.14
CA SER A 729 16.24 -4.33 -8.13
C SER A 729 15.48 -3.74 -9.33
N ASN A 730 15.22 -2.42 -9.36
CA ASN A 730 14.21 -1.81 -10.23
C ASN A 730 14.82 -0.77 -11.20
N MET A 731 14.35 -0.74 -12.46
CA MET A 731 14.67 0.30 -13.47
C MET A 731 13.48 0.60 -14.43
N PRO A 732 13.23 1.86 -14.82
CA PRO A 732 13.90 3.10 -14.40
C PRO A 732 13.37 3.63 -13.05
N GLY A 733 14.17 4.49 -12.43
CA GLY A 733 14.09 4.94 -11.03
C GLY A 733 12.67 5.17 -10.46
N SER A 734 12.23 4.28 -9.57
CA SER A 734 11.00 4.44 -8.79
C SER A 734 11.19 5.24 -7.48
N LEU A 735 12.28 5.99 -7.31
CA LEU A 735 12.57 6.74 -6.08
C LEU A 735 13.10 8.15 -6.40
N LYS A 736 12.20 9.07 -6.75
CA LYS A 736 12.47 10.53 -6.82
C LYS A 736 12.34 11.24 -5.46
N ALA A 737 12.54 10.55 -4.34
CA ALA A 737 12.61 11.22 -3.04
C ALA A 737 14.08 11.48 -2.70
N PRO A 738 14.63 12.68 -2.97
CA PRO A 738 16.00 12.99 -2.59
C PRO A 738 16.14 12.91 -1.07
N ARG A 739 17.07 12.06 -0.60
CA ARG A 739 17.55 12.12 0.78
C ARG A 739 18.20 13.48 0.96
N ARG A 740 17.66 14.33 1.85
CA ARG A 740 18.14 15.72 2.06
C ARG A 740 19.59 15.70 2.54
N ILE A 741 20.51 16.05 1.66
CA ILE A 741 21.93 16.22 1.92
C ILE A 741 22.35 17.49 1.16
N ASP A 742 23.22 18.31 1.76
CA ASP A 742 23.73 19.57 1.19
C ASP A 742 25.22 19.37 0.80
N PRO A 743 25.53 18.80 -0.38
CA PRO A 743 26.89 18.48 -0.78
C PRO A 743 27.72 19.73 -1.06
N SER A 744 29.05 19.64 -0.89
CA SER A 744 29.96 20.74 -1.21
C SER A 744 31.20 20.28 -1.97
N LEU A 745 31.67 21.18 -2.84
CA LEU A 745 32.89 21.04 -3.62
C LEU A 745 33.83 22.20 -3.31
N ALA A 746 35.07 21.93 -2.90
CA ALA A 746 36.10 22.95 -2.79
C ALA A 746 37.29 22.61 -3.68
N VAL A 747 37.61 23.53 -4.59
CA VAL A 747 38.84 23.45 -5.39
C VAL A 747 39.96 24.10 -4.58
N GLY A 748 41.07 23.37 -4.38
CA GLY A 748 42.22 23.87 -3.64
C GLY A 748 42.88 25.08 -4.31
N SER A 749 43.77 25.74 -3.58
CA SER A 749 44.58 26.86 -4.08
C SER A 749 46.06 26.55 -3.92
N GLY A 750 46.92 27.12 -4.76
CA GLY A 750 48.35 26.89 -4.68
C GLY A 750 49.19 27.81 -5.55
N GLU A 751 50.50 27.83 -5.29
CA GLU A 751 51.48 28.50 -6.13
C GLU A 751 52.12 27.51 -7.11
N ILE A 752 52.30 27.92 -8.36
CA ILE A 752 52.91 27.12 -9.43
C ILE A 752 54.19 27.80 -9.93
N THR A 753 55.15 27.01 -10.44
CA THR A 753 56.43 27.51 -10.98
C THR A 753 56.74 26.85 -12.33
N TYR A 754 57.71 27.34 -13.09
CA TYR A 754 58.14 26.68 -14.33
C TYR A 754 58.80 25.30 -14.10
N GLU A 755 59.39 25.09 -12.92
CA GLU A 755 60.16 23.88 -12.63
C GLU A 755 59.30 22.75 -12.03
N ASN A 756 58.13 23.09 -11.47
CA ASN A 756 57.27 22.14 -10.76
C ASN A 756 55.79 22.32 -11.12
N ASP A 757 55.14 21.20 -11.44
CA ASP A 757 53.70 21.14 -11.60
C ASP A 757 52.99 21.34 -10.25
N LEU A 758 51.79 21.92 -10.29
CA LEU A 758 50.93 22.08 -9.13
C LEU A 758 49.89 20.95 -9.08
N LEU A 759 49.87 20.20 -7.99
CA LEU A 759 48.79 19.27 -7.69
C LEU A 759 47.71 19.98 -6.86
N LEU A 760 46.57 20.23 -7.48
CA LEU A 760 45.45 20.93 -6.87
C LEU A 760 44.40 19.92 -6.37
N PRO A 761 44.12 19.83 -5.06
CA PRO A 761 43.13 18.90 -4.55
C PRO A 761 41.70 19.39 -4.85
N LEU A 762 40.82 18.44 -5.16
CA LEU A 762 39.37 18.62 -5.23
C LEU A 762 38.77 17.93 -4.00
N ALA A 763 38.20 18.72 -3.10
CA ALA A 763 37.54 18.25 -1.90
C ALA A 763 36.04 18.11 -2.14
N LEU A 764 35.51 16.90 -2.03
CA LEU A 764 34.08 16.61 -2.10
C LEU A 764 33.60 16.14 -0.73
N LYS A 765 32.56 16.77 -0.18
CA LYS A 765 32.04 16.51 1.17
C LYS A 765 30.52 16.43 1.18
N ASP A 766 30.00 15.85 2.26
CA ASP A 766 28.58 15.78 2.56
C ASP A 766 27.79 15.13 1.42
N ILE A 767 28.20 13.93 1.02
CA ILE A 767 27.55 13.14 -0.04
C ILE A 767 26.85 11.91 0.55
N PRO A 768 25.79 11.39 -0.10
CA PRO A 768 25.27 10.06 0.20
C PRO A 768 26.28 8.96 -0.18
N SER A 769 26.11 7.76 0.38
CA SER A 769 26.92 6.59 0.01
C SER A 769 26.64 6.12 -1.42
N SER A 770 25.38 6.11 -1.86
CA SER A 770 25.04 5.93 -3.27
C SER A 770 24.89 7.29 -3.94
N VAL A 771 25.77 7.60 -4.88
CA VAL A 771 25.91 8.95 -5.42
C VAL A 771 26.52 8.98 -6.83
N GLY A 772 25.90 9.78 -7.70
CA GLY A 772 26.44 10.23 -8.97
C GLY A 772 26.85 11.70 -8.89
N VAL A 773 28.04 12.03 -9.39
CA VAL A 773 28.61 13.38 -9.41
C VAL A 773 29.07 13.73 -10.82
N ASP A 774 28.53 14.81 -11.37
CA ASP A 774 29.00 15.40 -12.64
C ASP A 774 29.64 16.77 -12.37
N MET A 775 30.80 17.02 -12.96
CA MET A 775 31.57 18.24 -12.75
C MET A 775 32.22 18.74 -14.04
N VAL A 776 32.15 20.05 -14.24
CA VAL A 776 32.95 20.77 -15.24
C VAL A 776 33.71 21.88 -14.54
N LEU A 777 35.04 21.80 -14.55
CA LEU A 777 35.91 22.87 -14.04
C LEU A 777 36.47 23.69 -15.20
N ALA A 778 36.39 25.01 -15.08
CA ALA A 778 37.03 25.96 -15.98
C ALA A 778 38.38 26.45 -15.42
N PHE A 779 39.34 26.58 -16.31
CA PHE A 779 40.64 27.21 -16.09
C PHE A 779 41.01 28.08 -17.29
N ASN A 780 42.01 28.94 -17.16
CA ASN A 780 42.48 29.74 -18.28
C ASN A 780 43.52 28.96 -19.11
N PRO A 781 43.20 28.53 -20.35
CA PRO A 781 44.09 27.69 -21.16
C PRO A 781 45.32 28.44 -21.69
N THR A 782 45.27 29.78 -21.71
CA THR A 782 46.44 30.60 -22.09
C THR A 782 47.52 30.63 -20.99
N LEU A 783 47.15 30.31 -19.75
CA LEU A 783 48.02 30.40 -18.58
C LEU A 783 48.42 29.03 -18.01
N LEU A 784 47.50 28.07 -18.05
CA LEU A 784 47.66 26.75 -17.46
C LEU A 784 47.34 25.64 -18.47
N GLN A 785 47.99 24.50 -18.30
CA GLN A 785 47.70 23.24 -18.96
C GLN A 785 47.46 22.16 -17.91
N VAL A 786 46.42 21.35 -18.09
CA VAL A 786 46.16 20.18 -17.25
C VAL A 786 46.91 18.98 -17.84
N MET A 787 47.69 18.31 -16.99
CA MET A 787 48.50 17.14 -17.37
C MET A 787 47.76 15.84 -17.11
N GLU A 788 47.13 15.72 -15.93
CA GLU A 788 46.41 14.52 -15.50
C GLU A 788 45.45 14.83 -14.35
N ILE A 789 44.52 13.91 -14.11
CA ILE A 789 43.62 13.91 -12.95
C ILE A 789 43.88 12.60 -12.21
N LEU A 790 44.23 12.71 -10.95
CA LEU A 790 44.60 11.59 -10.09
C LEU A 790 43.46 11.34 -9.09
N PRO A 791 42.66 10.27 -9.27
CA PRO A 791 41.64 9.92 -8.30
C PRO A 791 42.27 9.36 -7.02
N ALA A 792 41.67 9.65 -5.87
CA ALA A 792 42.06 8.98 -4.64
C ALA A 792 41.74 7.48 -4.69
N ILE A 793 42.60 6.69 -4.07
CA ILE A 793 42.43 5.24 -3.93
C ILE A 793 41.38 4.90 -2.87
N ASN A 794 40.72 3.75 -3.01
CA ASN A 794 39.74 3.21 -2.04
C ASN A 794 38.52 4.12 -1.76
N THR A 795 38.14 4.96 -2.72
CA THR A 795 36.98 5.87 -2.59
C THR A 795 35.65 5.22 -2.97
N GLY A 796 35.67 4.05 -3.61
CA GLY A 796 34.45 3.36 -4.08
C GLY A 796 33.88 3.90 -5.40
N PHE A 797 34.43 5.01 -5.93
CA PHE A 797 33.93 5.63 -7.16
C PHE A 797 34.47 4.96 -8.42
N MET A 798 33.58 4.67 -9.37
CA MET A 798 33.90 4.55 -10.78
C MET A 798 33.90 5.95 -11.40
N GLN A 799 34.94 6.32 -12.15
CA GLN A 799 35.08 7.68 -12.68
C GLN A 799 35.50 7.68 -14.15
N ALA A 800 34.99 8.66 -14.90
CA ALA A 800 35.47 9.02 -16.23
C ALA A 800 35.88 10.49 -16.23
N THR A 801 37.00 10.79 -16.91
CA THR A 801 37.52 12.16 -17.00
C THR A 801 37.92 12.52 -18.42
N ARG A 802 37.70 13.78 -18.82
CA ARG A 802 38.15 14.32 -20.10
C ARG A 802 38.78 15.68 -19.88
N ILE A 803 40.01 15.85 -20.38
CA ILE A 803 40.76 17.10 -20.32
C ILE A 803 40.67 17.78 -21.68
N ASP A 804 40.17 19.02 -21.68
CA ASP A 804 40.11 19.88 -22.86
C ASP A 804 40.98 21.13 -22.60
N ASN A 805 42.26 20.99 -22.91
CA ASN A 805 43.23 22.09 -22.78
C ASN A 805 43.02 23.22 -23.79
N GLU A 806 42.29 22.98 -24.88
CA GLU A 806 42.02 24.00 -25.88
C GLU A 806 40.96 24.99 -25.37
N ASN A 807 39.88 24.48 -24.79
CA ASN A 807 38.79 25.30 -24.26
C ASN A 807 38.93 25.62 -22.76
N GLY A 808 39.99 25.14 -22.10
CA GLY A 808 40.22 25.40 -20.67
C GLY A 808 39.24 24.68 -19.75
N ARG A 809 38.88 23.43 -20.08
CA ARG A 809 37.88 22.67 -19.33
C ARG A 809 38.36 21.30 -18.88
N ILE A 810 37.90 20.89 -17.70
CA ILE A 810 38.05 19.54 -17.16
C ILE A 810 36.64 19.00 -16.93
N TYR A 811 36.34 17.85 -17.51
CA TYR A 811 35.09 17.13 -17.30
C TYR A 811 35.37 15.92 -16.41
N LEU A 812 34.54 15.71 -15.39
CA LEU A 812 34.62 14.56 -14.49
C LEU A 812 33.20 14.08 -14.20
N ALA A 813 32.96 12.79 -14.44
CA ALA A 813 31.74 12.09 -14.03
C ALA A 813 32.13 10.92 -13.13
N ALA A 814 31.45 10.76 -11.99
CA ALA A 814 31.78 9.76 -10.98
C ALA A 814 30.53 9.14 -10.37
N ALA A 815 30.44 7.80 -10.36
CA ALA A 815 29.33 7.05 -9.80
C ALA A 815 29.83 6.08 -8.71
N SER A 816 29.02 5.88 -7.67
CA SER A 816 29.35 4.96 -6.58
C SER A 816 28.09 4.47 -5.85
N THR A 817 28.15 3.25 -5.31
CA THR A 817 27.15 2.70 -4.38
C THR A 817 27.60 2.73 -2.91
N ASP A 818 28.89 2.97 -2.66
CA ASP A 818 29.51 3.15 -1.33
C ASP A 818 30.64 4.22 -1.38
N GLY A 819 30.26 5.42 -1.84
CA GLY A 819 31.15 6.55 -2.08
C GLY A 819 31.77 7.11 -0.80
N LYS A 820 33.09 7.19 -0.80
CA LYS A 820 33.91 7.77 0.28
C LYS A 820 34.72 8.92 -0.31
N ALA A 821 34.18 10.12 -0.18
CA ALA A 821 34.86 11.36 -0.56
C ALA A 821 35.59 12.00 0.63
N GLY A 822 36.36 13.05 0.37
CA GLY A 822 37.14 13.78 1.37
C GLY A 822 37.95 14.90 0.74
N ASP A 823 38.92 15.44 1.49
CA ASP A 823 39.69 16.63 1.09
C ASP A 823 40.54 16.45 -0.18
N ASN A 824 40.93 15.22 -0.50
CA ASN A 824 41.74 14.89 -1.67
C ASN A 824 41.02 13.88 -2.57
N TRP A 825 39.70 14.02 -2.74
CA TRP A 825 38.89 13.06 -3.51
C TRP A 825 39.44 12.85 -4.94
N ASN A 826 39.84 13.94 -5.58
CA ASN A 826 40.62 13.95 -6.82
C ASN A 826 41.75 14.99 -6.72
N MET A 827 42.83 14.82 -7.48
CA MET A 827 43.89 15.83 -7.60
C MET A 827 44.12 16.16 -9.07
N VAL A 828 44.10 17.45 -9.42
CA VAL A 828 44.35 17.91 -10.78
C VAL A 828 45.79 18.41 -10.88
N ARG A 829 46.57 17.85 -11.80
CA ARG A 829 47.95 18.28 -12.03
C ARG A 829 48.01 19.36 -13.10
N PHE A 830 48.31 20.58 -12.69
CA PHE A 830 48.50 21.73 -13.57
C PHE A 830 49.97 22.00 -13.85
N ARG A 831 50.26 22.45 -15.07
CA ARG A 831 51.53 22.99 -15.54
C ARG A 831 51.31 24.40 -16.08
N VAL A 832 52.30 25.29 -15.91
CA VAL A 832 52.28 26.63 -16.53
C VAL A 832 52.41 26.49 -18.05
N SER A 833 51.57 27.18 -18.81
CA SER A 833 51.65 27.20 -20.28
C SER A 833 52.96 27.85 -20.75
N GLU A 834 53.57 27.30 -21.80
CA GLU A 834 54.92 27.69 -22.26
C GLU A 834 55.06 29.17 -22.66
N ASN A 835 53.94 29.84 -22.98
CA ASN A 835 53.91 31.23 -23.43
C ASN A 835 53.76 32.27 -22.31
N VAL A 836 53.57 31.84 -21.06
CA VAL A 836 53.49 32.74 -19.92
C VAL A 836 54.87 33.35 -19.66
N LYS A 837 54.93 34.67 -19.44
CA LYS A 837 56.19 35.41 -19.16
C LYS A 837 56.10 36.40 -17.99
N ALA A 838 54.95 36.48 -17.33
CA ALA A 838 54.68 37.43 -16.26
C ALA A 838 53.86 36.77 -15.15
N ASP A 839 53.90 37.36 -13.95
CA ASP A 839 53.06 36.97 -12.82
C ASP A 839 51.59 36.93 -13.22
N PHE A 840 50.88 35.90 -12.77
CA PHE A 840 49.44 35.84 -12.92
C PHE A 840 48.78 35.24 -11.68
N GLN A 841 47.52 35.59 -11.52
CA GLN A 841 46.61 34.92 -10.60
C GLN A 841 45.37 34.55 -11.41
N THR A 842 45.00 33.28 -11.39
CA THR A 842 43.82 32.78 -12.12
C THR A 842 43.01 31.84 -11.23
N ASN A 843 41.71 31.78 -11.48
CA ASN A 843 40.80 30.94 -10.73
C ASN A 843 40.55 29.63 -11.47
N ILE A 844 40.40 28.56 -10.69
CA ILE A 844 39.83 27.30 -11.14
C ILE A 844 38.45 27.20 -10.51
N SER A 845 37.39 27.29 -11.31
CA SER A 845 36.02 27.36 -10.83
C SER A 845 35.15 26.29 -11.49
N ALA A 846 34.16 25.76 -10.77
CA ALA A 846 33.17 24.88 -11.36
C ALA A 846 32.19 25.68 -12.23
N GLU A 847 32.08 25.33 -13.51
CA GLU A 847 30.96 25.73 -14.39
C GLU A 847 29.73 24.86 -14.15
N LEU A 848 29.95 23.62 -13.72
CA LEU A 848 28.91 22.66 -13.32
C LEU A 848 29.42 21.85 -12.12
N PHE A 849 28.58 21.72 -11.10
CA PHE A 849 28.70 20.69 -10.07
C PHE A 849 27.30 20.17 -9.78
N ARG A 850 27.05 18.91 -10.15
CA ARG A 850 25.75 18.25 -10.04
C ARG A 850 25.91 16.99 -9.22
N VAL A 851 24.98 16.75 -8.30
CA VAL A 851 24.95 15.55 -7.45
C VAL A 851 23.57 14.93 -7.55
N ASN A 852 23.49 13.67 -7.98
CA ASN A 852 22.23 12.95 -8.22
C ASN A 852 21.21 13.80 -9.01
N GLU A 853 21.63 14.27 -10.18
CA GLU A 853 20.84 15.13 -11.10
C GLU A 853 20.48 16.53 -10.59
N LYS A 854 20.72 16.84 -9.32
CA LYS A 854 20.51 18.17 -8.75
C LYS A 854 21.73 19.06 -9.00
N ASP A 855 21.49 20.25 -9.57
CA ASP A 855 22.54 21.27 -9.74
C ASP A 855 22.89 21.93 -8.41
N GLU A 856 24.14 21.77 -8.00
CA GLU A 856 24.74 22.25 -6.76
C GLU A 856 25.91 23.20 -7.04
N THR A 857 26.01 23.77 -8.25
CA THR A 857 27.13 24.63 -8.67
C THR A 857 27.36 25.80 -7.71
N SER A 858 26.30 26.33 -7.10
CA SER A 858 26.40 27.38 -6.08
C SER A 858 27.12 26.97 -4.78
N ALA A 859 27.21 25.68 -4.50
CA ALA A 859 27.93 25.10 -3.36
C ALA A 859 29.42 24.83 -3.68
N ALA A 860 29.88 25.12 -4.90
CA ALA A 860 31.28 24.96 -5.29
C ALA A 860 32.10 26.22 -4.96
N THR A 861 33.21 26.05 -4.26
CA THR A 861 34.19 27.12 -4.00
C THR A 861 35.35 27.04 -4.98
N ALA A 862 35.63 28.14 -5.67
CA ALA A 862 36.74 28.24 -6.61
C ALA A 862 38.11 28.27 -5.89
N GLY A 863 39.09 27.64 -6.52
CA GLY A 863 40.48 27.67 -6.13
C GLY A 863 41.24 28.75 -6.88
N THR A 864 42.38 29.17 -6.35
CA THR A 864 43.25 30.16 -6.99
C THR A 864 44.63 29.56 -7.23
N VAL A 865 45.10 29.69 -8.47
CA VAL A 865 46.47 29.35 -8.87
C VAL A 865 47.24 30.65 -9.07
N ILE A 866 48.37 30.77 -8.36
CA ILE A 866 49.25 31.93 -8.42
C ILE A 866 50.58 31.52 -9.03
N PHE A 867 51.01 32.23 -10.06
CA PHE A 867 52.35 32.13 -10.60
C PHE A 867 53.08 33.45 -10.31
N ARG A 868 54.24 33.35 -9.66
CA ARG A 868 55.14 34.49 -9.43
C ARG A 868 56.41 34.26 -10.22
N SER A 869 56.72 35.17 -11.12
CA SER A 869 58.03 35.22 -11.77
C SER A 869 59.10 35.49 -10.70
N PRO A 870 60.27 34.83 -10.78
CA PRO A 870 61.36 35.13 -9.86
C PRO A 870 61.76 36.61 -9.96
N THR A 871 61.73 37.32 -8.83
CA THR A 871 62.15 38.74 -8.78
C THR A 871 63.66 38.81 -9.00
N GLY A 872 64.07 39.45 -10.11
CA GLY A 872 65.48 39.60 -10.51
C GLY A 872 65.83 39.03 -11.89
N PHE A 873 64.87 38.52 -12.65
CA PHE A 873 65.08 38.13 -14.05
C PHE A 873 64.51 39.16 -15.01
N ASP A 874 65.39 39.97 -15.61
CA ASP A 874 65.03 40.87 -16.71
C ASP A 874 64.45 40.07 -17.88
N ALA A 875 63.31 40.51 -18.38
CA ALA A 875 62.61 39.97 -19.55
C ALA A 875 63.34 40.21 -20.89
N ALA A 876 64.66 40.38 -20.87
CA ALA A 876 65.49 40.75 -22.01
C ALA A 876 66.75 39.87 -22.20
N ASP A 877 66.99 38.84 -21.38
CA ASP A 877 68.26 38.08 -21.46
C ASP A 877 68.10 36.55 -21.33
N HIS A 878 67.18 35.98 -22.12
CA HIS A 878 67.15 34.53 -22.35
C HIS A 878 67.41 34.24 -23.83
N ASP A 879 68.67 34.42 -24.23
CA ASP A 879 69.25 33.56 -25.26
C ASP A 879 69.28 32.13 -24.66
N ALA A 880 68.17 31.40 -24.86
CA ALA A 880 68.03 29.95 -24.86
C ALA A 880 69.15 29.12 -24.17
N GLU A 881 69.16 29.06 -22.84
CA GLU A 881 69.90 27.98 -22.17
C GLU A 881 69.10 26.68 -22.35
N ILE A 882 69.57 25.79 -23.23
CA ILE A 882 68.89 24.53 -23.51
C ILE A 882 68.96 23.62 -22.27
N ARG A 883 67.81 23.13 -21.79
CA ARG A 883 67.73 22.23 -20.61
C ARG A 883 67.18 20.86 -21.02
N CYS A 884 67.56 19.83 -20.28
CA CYS A 884 67.14 18.43 -20.51
C CYS A 884 66.45 17.87 -19.27
N PHE A 885 65.20 17.41 -19.38
CA PHE A 885 64.41 16.90 -18.26
C PHE A 885 63.41 15.80 -18.68
N PRO A 886 63.02 14.86 -17.80
CA PRO A 886 63.57 14.68 -16.46
C PRO A 886 65.02 14.20 -16.52
N ASN A 887 65.82 14.58 -15.54
CA ASN A 887 67.16 14.04 -15.36
C ASN A 887 67.36 13.75 -13.87
N PRO A 888 67.33 12.48 -13.42
CA PRO A 888 67.39 11.25 -14.23
C PRO A 888 66.07 10.91 -14.98
N ALA A 889 66.15 10.24 -16.14
CA ALA A 889 65.01 9.82 -16.97
C ALA A 889 64.91 8.30 -17.13
N THR A 890 63.70 7.79 -17.38
CA THR A 890 63.43 6.40 -17.76
C THR A 890 63.23 6.27 -19.26
N ASP A 891 62.11 6.71 -19.83
CA ASP A 891 61.76 6.35 -21.21
C ASP A 891 61.86 7.51 -22.19
N VAL A 892 61.72 8.73 -21.68
CA VAL A 892 61.65 9.95 -22.49
C VAL A 892 62.39 11.08 -21.79
N ILE A 893 63.10 11.88 -22.58
CA ILE A 893 63.61 13.20 -22.17
C ILE A 893 63.01 14.28 -23.06
N TYR A 894 62.81 15.45 -22.49
CA TYR A 894 62.34 16.66 -23.13
C TYR A 894 63.47 17.70 -23.14
N LEU A 895 63.54 18.48 -24.22
CA LEU A 895 64.47 19.58 -24.36
C LEU A 895 63.71 20.90 -24.40
N SER A 896 64.00 21.82 -23.47
CA SER A 896 63.47 23.19 -23.53
C SER A 896 64.50 24.16 -24.07
N GLY A 897 64.04 25.27 -24.66
CA GLY A 897 64.92 26.30 -25.23
C GLY A 897 65.45 25.98 -26.64
N VAL A 898 64.88 25.00 -27.34
CA VAL A 898 65.31 24.59 -28.67
C VAL A 898 64.08 24.40 -29.58
N SER A 899 64.20 24.66 -30.88
CA SER A 899 63.10 24.46 -31.85
C SER A 899 62.99 23.01 -32.35
N ASN A 900 61.80 22.63 -32.84
CA ASN A 900 61.45 21.30 -33.37
C ASN A 900 62.18 20.90 -34.67
N ASP A 901 63.24 21.61 -35.07
CA ASP A 901 64.11 21.28 -36.21
C ASP A 901 65.58 21.11 -35.80
N ALA A 902 65.91 21.26 -34.51
CA ALA A 902 67.25 21.05 -34.01
C ALA A 902 67.68 19.59 -34.15
N THR A 903 68.95 19.41 -34.56
CA THR A 903 69.56 18.08 -34.68
C THR A 903 70.18 17.71 -33.34
N VAL A 904 69.77 16.56 -32.81
CA VAL A 904 70.25 16.06 -31.52
C VAL A 904 71.06 14.79 -31.72
N SER A 905 72.27 14.75 -31.17
CA SER A 905 73.13 13.56 -31.12
C SER A 905 73.39 13.14 -29.68
N ILE A 906 73.13 11.89 -29.34
CA ILE A 906 73.36 11.33 -28.00
C ILE A 906 74.59 10.40 -28.03
N PHE A 907 75.41 10.46 -26.99
CA PHE A 907 76.64 9.69 -26.81
C PHE A 907 76.63 8.98 -25.45
N ASN A 908 77.19 7.77 -25.41
CA ASN A 908 77.42 7.04 -24.16
C ASN A 908 78.70 7.53 -23.44
N ILE A 909 78.98 7.03 -22.23
CA ILE A 909 80.16 7.44 -21.45
C ILE A 909 81.51 7.11 -22.11
N SER A 910 81.54 6.18 -23.07
CA SER A 910 82.75 5.84 -23.85
C SER A 910 82.94 6.75 -25.07
N GLY A 911 82.07 7.75 -25.26
CA GLY A 911 82.10 8.68 -26.39
C GLY A 911 81.53 8.11 -27.69
N GLN A 912 80.91 6.93 -27.67
CA GLN A 912 80.25 6.37 -28.85
C GLN A 912 78.88 7.03 -29.04
N LYS A 913 78.60 7.48 -30.27
CA LYS A 913 77.31 8.05 -30.66
C LYS A 913 76.26 6.94 -30.73
N VAL A 914 75.20 7.06 -29.94
CA VAL A 914 74.15 6.05 -29.74
C VAL A 914 72.88 6.35 -30.53
N GLN A 915 72.59 7.63 -30.77
CA GLN A 915 71.45 8.07 -31.57
C GLN A 915 71.70 9.47 -32.15
N THR A 916 71.24 9.71 -33.38
CA THR A 916 71.04 11.06 -33.92
C THR A 916 69.62 11.15 -34.46
N THR A 917 68.89 12.18 -34.06
CA THR A 917 67.51 12.42 -34.53
C THR A 917 67.23 13.92 -34.59
N ALA A 918 66.32 14.30 -35.48
CA ALA A 918 65.65 15.59 -35.37
C ALA A 918 64.70 15.56 -34.17
N LEU A 919 64.58 16.70 -33.49
CA LEU A 919 63.66 16.84 -32.37
C LEU A 919 62.21 16.93 -32.88
N ILE A 920 61.27 16.20 -32.28
CA ILE A 920 59.84 16.27 -32.63
C ILE A 920 59.09 16.54 -31.32
N GLU A 921 58.27 17.59 -31.27
CA GLU A 921 57.52 18.02 -30.07
C GLU A 921 58.41 18.17 -28.82
N ASN A 922 59.63 18.70 -28.99
CA ASN A 922 60.60 18.86 -27.91
C ASN A 922 60.95 17.57 -27.15
N LYS A 923 60.70 16.39 -27.74
CA LYS A 923 60.75 15.08 -27.09
C LYS A 923 61.76 14.13 -27.74
N LEU A 924 62.44 13.34 -26.92
CA LEU A 924 63.33 12.25 -27.34
C LEU A 924 62.99 10.97 -26.59
N ASN A 925 62.78 9.88 -27.32
CA ASN A 925 62.58 8.55 -26.76
C ASN A 925 63.95 7.89 -26.51
N ILE A 926 64.19 7.49 -25.26
CA ILE A 926 65.40 6.82 -24.78
C ILE A 926 65.10 5.47 -24.12
N SER A 927 63.88 4.94 -24.27
CA SER A 927 63.44 3.67 -23.67
C SER A 927 64.32 2.47 -24.05
N SER A 928 64.93 2.51 -25.24
CA SER A 928 65.84 1.48 -25.73
C SER A 928 67.26 1.58 -25.17
N PHE A 929 67.59 2.64 -24.42
CA PHE A 929 68.93 2.85 -23.90
C PHE A 929 69.14 2.06 -22.60
N SER A 930 70.35 1.53 -22.41
CA SER A 930 70.76 0.88 -21.17
C SER A 930 70.92 1.91 -20.04
N ASN A 931 70.79 1.48 -18.79
CA ASN A 931 71.00 2.36 -17.64
C ASN A 931 72.43 2.90 -17.61
N GLY A 932 72.60 4.22 -17.43
CA GLY A 932 73.91 4.85 -17.48
C GLY A 932 73.88 6.36 -17.73
N LEU A 933 75.06 6.97 -17.68
CA LEU A 933 75.25 8.40 -17.98
C LEU A 933 75.45 8.59 -19.49
N TYR A 934 74.69 9.52 -20.07
CA TYR A 934 74.74 9.90 -21.48
C TYR A 934 75.01 11.39 -21.64
N PHE A 935 75.64 11.75 -22.76
CA PHE A 935 75.87 13.13 -23.17
C PHE A 935 75.03 13.43 -24.41
N ILE A 936 74.39 14.59 -24.43
CA ILE A 936 73.56 15.03 -25.55
C ILE A 936 74.19 16.28 -26.16
N GLU A 937 74.36 16.27 -27.47
CA GLU A 937 74.90 17.37 -28.27
C GLU A 937 73.78 17.88 -29.17
N ILE A 938 73.49 19.17 -29.05
CA ILE A 938 72.33 19.81 -29.66
C ILE A 938 72.86 20.91 -30.58
N GLU A 939 72.60 20.77 -31.86
CA GLU A 939 72.96 21.77 -32.87
C GLU A 939 71.70 22.57 -33.23
N HIS A 940 71.73 23.87 -32.90
CA HIS A 940 70.62 24.80 -33.10
C HIS A 940 71.18 26.18 -33.47
N ASN A 941 70.71 26.76 -34.59
CA ASN A 941 71.16 28.05 -35.12
C ASN A 941 72.69 28.19 -35.27
N GLY A 942 73.37 27.12 -35.69
CA GLY A 942 74.83 27.09 -35.91
C GLY A 942 75.69 27.10 -34.64
N LYS A 943 75.08 27.03 -33.45
CA LYS A 943 75.75 26.83 -32.16
C LYS A 943 75.54 25.38 -31.69
N VAL A 944 76.58 24.80 -31.10
CA VAL A 944 76.55 23.45 -30.51
C VAL A 944 76.58 23.56 -28.99
N GLN A 945 75.57 23.01 -28.33
CA GLN A 945 75.51 22.93 -26.86
C GLN A 945 75.53 21.47 -26.40
N LYS A 946 76.25 21.19 -25.31
CA LYS A 946 76.38 19.84 -24.74
C LYS A 946 75.77 19.78 -23.35
N LEU A 947 74.90 18.81 -23.11
CA LEU A 947 74.32 18.51 -21.80
C LEU A 947 74.60 17.05 -21.43
N LYS A 948 74.28 16.67 -20.19
CA LYS A 948 74.36 15.28 -19.73
C LYS A 948 73.06 14.87 -19.05
N PHE A 949 72.65 13.62 -19.23
CA PHE A 949 71.51 13.04 -18.53
C PHE A 949 71.79 11.61 -18.06
N LEU A 950 71.12 11.21 -16.98
CA LEU A 950 71.23 9.87 -16.41
C LEU A 950 69.99 9.06 -16.80
N LYS A 951 70.18 7.94 -17.52
CA LYS A 951 69.16 6.92 -17.79
C LYS A 951 69.07 5.96 -16.60
N LYS A 952 67.88 5.83 -16.03
CA LYS A 952 67.55 4.89 -14.95
C LYS A 952 66.95 3.60 -15.45
#